data_AF-A0A7C5C5Y1-F1
#
_entry.id   AF-A0A7C5C5Y1-F1
#
_cell.length_a   1.000
_cell.length_b   1.000
_cell.length_c   1.000
_cell.angle_alpha   90.00
_cell.angle_beta   90.00
_cell.angle_gamma   90.00
#
_symmetry.space_group_name_H-M   'P 1'
#
loop_
_entity.id
_entity.type
_entity.pdbx_description
1 polymer ?
#
loop_
_entity_poly.entity_id
_entity_poly.type
_entity_poly.pdbx_seq_one_letter_code
_entity_poly.pdbx_strand_id
1 'polypeptide(L)'
;MQPETPIAVSDAPAPAAAHRPPAAPEPEATYRVIRRNGKITGFDASKIQVAMTKAFLAVEGGNAAASRRIHETVEELTAQVVRALTRSRPEGGTFHIEDIQDQVELALMRAGEHKVARAYVLYREERARARAEAAAKGKGPMQPVLHVVDADGHSRPLDEARLRQIVAEACEGIEDVSPEPILEEVRRNLYDGMPEGEVGLALTMAARTLIDREPNYTYVAARMLLDDLRHEALSFVFESPQQATAAQMAEQYPEYFVRYVRKAVELEHLDPRLVNEFDLELLGRAIRPERDRQFTYLGLQTLYDRYFIHHDGTRFELPQAFFMRVAMGLAINEVEREARTIEFYNQLSSFDFMSSTPTLFNSATLRPQLSSCYLTTVSDDLDGIFSAIKENALLSKFAGGLGNDWTRVRGMGAHIKGTNGKSQGVVPFLKVVNDTAVAVNQCFAPETVVFTAEGPKPIREVRSGDLVLGRSGTYREVERTMRYNQRDPMVEVRVKHSVQPLRVTTGHPFWAIRGVPMEQSIQRTLRQLERGRFQAAWVEAGDLRPGDYVGQTIPVETVPVPGFTEDDARLYGILLGDGHLSKDGRQWGVSGDPTADGHLDFVRAYLRARGIHFWETRRGEHYLQIHWAARRGLLREGSTGRFVGAGADTLPFVAEDLYDAQGRKHIAPRLAHLPRPQTLALLHGLLETDGGVSRGKEIHFTSTSQPLAEGLRYQLLRLGVPCAGQYREREQAHTGVRDDGTEIAFTGTCKAYDLSIPAVPELAERLGCRPLSKRNWFVWKGQLFSRVRRVEPIEPVPFVCDLKVEGDESYMTHAGLAHNGGKRKGAVCAYLETWHIDIEDFLELRKNTGDERRRTHDMNTANWIPDLFMKRVAEEGHWTLFSP
;
A
#
# COMPACT_ATOMS: atom_id res chain seq x y z
N MET A 1 71.47 -55.71 -27.78
CA MET A 1 72.52 -55.71 -26.74
C MET A 1 72.29 -54.50 -25.86
N GLN A 2 71.76 -54.70 -24.65
CA GLN A 2 72.11 -53.85 -23.51
C GLN A 2 73.60 -54.09 -23.18
N PRO A 3 74.34 -53.12 -22.63
CA PRO A 3 74.33 -52.85 -21.17
C PRO A 3 74.40 -51.33 -20.83
N GLU A 4 73.64 -50.86 -19.82
CA GLU A 4 74.01 -50.62 -18.41
C GLU A 4 74.65 -49.25 -18.10
N THR A 5 73.94 -48.49 -17.26
CA THR A 5 74.40 -47.39 -16.37
C THR A 5 75.26 -47.96 -15.22
N PRO A 6 76.16 -47.19 -14.53
CA PRO A 6 75.71 -46.31 -13.43
C PRO A 6 76.61 -45.10 -12.98
N ILE A 7 75.94 -44.04 -12.45
CA ILE A 7 76.17 -43.20 -11.24
C ILE A 7 77.41 -42.26 -11.07
N ALA A 8 77.10 -40.95 -10.92
CA ALA A 8 77.58 -39.83 -10.04
C ALA A 8 79.11 -39.58 -9.80
N VAL A 9 79.66 -38.38 -9.57
CA VAL A 9 79.32 -37.19 -8.76
C VAL A 9 80.21 -36.00 -9.20
N SER A 10 79.80 -34.76 -8.88
CA SER A 10 80.64 -33.54 -8.66
C SER A 10 81.22 -32.82 -9.88
N ASP A 11 80.89 -31.52 -10.03
CA ASP A 11 81.93 -30.51 -10.25
C ASP A 11 81.45 -29.07 -9.93
N ALA A 12 82.34 -28.36 -9.24
CA ALA A 12 82.50 -26.91 -9.19
C ALA A 12 84.03 -26.65 -9.13
N PRO A 13 84.57 -25.45 -9.39
CA PRO A 13 83.99 -24.20 -9.90
C PRO A 13 84.82 -23.51 -11.02
N ALA A 14 84.31 -22.39 -11.58
CA ALA A 14 85.00 -21.11 -11.90
C ALA A 14 84.17 -20.24 -12.90
N PRO A 15 84.45 -18.93 -13.08
CA PRO A 15 84.38 -17.84 -12.10
C PRO A 15 83.49 -16.66 -12.58
N ALA A 16 83.42 -15.61 -11.75
CA ALA A 16 82.41 -14.55 -11.68
C ALA A 16 82.43 -13.45 -12.76
N ALA A 17 81.23 -12.90 -13.04
CA ALA A 17 81.04 -11.57 -13.62
C ALA A 17 79.85 -10.83 -12.95
N ALA A 18 80.19 -9.67 -12.36
CA ALA A 18 79.42 -8.48 -11.96
C ALA A 18 77.92 -8.58 -11.56
N HIS A 19 77.65 -8.23 -10.30
CA HIS A 19 76.33 -7.86 -9.75
C HIS A 19 75.70 -6.64 -10.45
N ARG A 20 74.46 -6.78 -10.93
CA ARG A 20 73.49 -5.68 -11.12
C ARG A 20 72.40 -5.82 -10.04
N PRO A 21 72.01 -4.75 -9.32
CA PRO A 21 70.96 -4.83 -8.30
C PRO A 21 69.59 -5.09 -8.94
N PRO A 22 68.63 -5.70 -8.21
CA PRO A 22 67.32 -6.07 -8.77
C PRO A 22 66.51 -4.82 -9.13
N ALA A 23 65.91 -4.85 -10.31
CA ALA A 23 64.92 -3.87 -10.74
C ALA A 23 63.70 -3.89 -9.79
N ALA A 24 63.15 -2.71 -9.53
CA ALA A 24 61.98 -2.48 -8.69
C ALA A 24 60.75 -3.25 -9.18
N PRO A 25 59.79 -3.60 -8.29
CA PRO A 25 58.57 -4.30 -8.70
C PRO A 25 57.69 -3.41 -9.60
N GLU A 26 57.20 -3.98 -10.70
CA GLU A 26 56.21 -3.35 -11.57
C GLU A 26 54.91 -3.04 -10.80
N PRO A 27 54.17 -1.98 -11.16
CA PRO A 27 52.96 -1.57 -10.45
C PRO A 27 51.85 -2.61 -10.57
N GLU A 28 51.19 -2.93 -9.45
CA GLU A 28 50.05 -3.84 -9.37
C GLU A 28 48.96 -3.47 -10.39
N ALA A 29 48.51 -4.46 -11.17
CA ALA A 29 47.41 -4.29 -12.12
C ALA A 29 46.15 -3.77 -11.42
N THR A 30 45.69 -2.59 -11.83
CA THR A 30 44.55 -1.85 -11.25
C THR A 30 43.21 -2.59 -11.40
N TYR A 31 43.16 -3.71 -12.13
CA TYR A 31 41.97 -4.49 -12.42
C TYR A 31 42.11 -5.97 -12.03
N ARG A 32 41.05 -6.57 -11.50
CA ARG A 32 40.98 -7.97 -11.03
C ARG A 32 39.78 -8.70 -11.64
N VAL A 33 39.83 -10.03 -11.69
CA VAL A 33 38.77 -10.90 -12.26
C VAL A 33 38.36 -11.96 -11.25
N ILE A 34 37.06 -12.04 -10.98
CA ILE A 34 36.43 -13.08 -10.16
C ILE A 34 36.15 -14.28 -11.06
N ARG A 35 36.83 -15.40 -10.80
CA ARG A 35 36.59 -16.66 -11.52
C ARG A 35 35.32 -17.34 -11.00
N ARG A 36 34.77 -18.25 -11.81
CA ARG A 36 33.55 -19.03 -11.51
C ARG A 36 33.59 -19.83 -10.19
N ASN A 37 34.76 -20.03 -9.59
CA ASN A 37 34.95 -20.70 -8.30
C ASN A 37 35.16 -19.71 -7.13
N GLY A 38 34.88 -18.42 -7.33
CA GLY A 38 35.08 -17.35 -6.33
C GLY A 38 36.52 -16.86 -6.18
N LYS A 39 37.51 -17.50 -6.85
CA LYS A 39 38.92 -17.08 -6.76
C LYS A 39 39.17 -15.81 -7.56
N ILE A 40 39.82 -14.83 -6.94
CA ILE A 40 40.19 -13.56 -7.59
C ILE A 40 41.58 -13.68 -8.20
N THR A 41 41.74 -13.27 -9.46
CA THR A 41 43.04 -13.22 -10.16
C THR A 41 43.25 -11.87 -10.85
N GLY A 42 44.49 -11.46 -11.11
CA GLY A 42 44.78 -10.23 -11.86
C GLY A 42 44.17 -10.25 -13.27
N PHE A 43 43.72 -9.08 -13.74
CA PHE A 43 43.22 -8.91 -15.11
C PHE A 43 44.38 -9.02 -16.11
N ASP A 44 44.16 -9.80 -17.16
CA ASP A 44 45.17 -10.12 -18.16
C ASP A 44 44.51 -10.16 -19.54
N ALA A 45 44.78 -9.14 -20.35
CA ALA A 45 44.20 -8.96 -21.68
C ALA A 45 44.65 -10.05 -22.66
N SER A 46 45.81 -10.68 -22.45
CA SER A 46 46.31 -11.75 -23.31
C SER A 46 45.37 -12.96 -23.35
N LYS A 47 44.64 -13.22 -22.25
CA LYS A 47 43.66 -14.31 -22.18
C LYS A 47 42.43 -14.08 -23.05
N ILE A 48 42.03 -12.82 -23.21
CA ILE A 48 40.95 -12.42 -24.12
C ILE A 48 41.42 -12.65 -25.56
N GLN A 49 42.63 -12.18 -25.89
CA GLN A 49 43.24 -12.37 -27.20
C GLN A 49 43.33 -13.86 -27.59
N VAL A 50 43.78 -14.71 -26.67
CA VAL A 50 43.86 -16.17 -26.89
C VAL A 50 42.47 -16.79 -27.09
N ALA A 51 41.46 -16.38 -26.33
CA ALA A 51 40.11 -16.90 -26.46
C ALA A 51 39.48 -16.51 -27.82
N MET A 52 39.67 -15.26 -28.24
CA MET A 52 39.22 -14.77 -29.54
C MET A 52 39.95 -15.47 -30.69
N THR A 53 41.27 -15.61 -30.60
CA THR A 53 42.07 -16.34 -31.61
C THR A 53 41.59 -17.78 -31.79
N LYS A 54 41.28 -18.48 -30.69
CA LYS A 54 40.71 -19.84 -30.75
C LYS A 54 39.36 -19.87 -31.45
N ALA A 55 38.53 -18.85 -31.27
CA ALA A 55 37.24 -18.73 -31.95
C ALA A 55 37.42 -18.55 -33.47
N PHE A 56 38.33 -17.68 -33.90
CA PHE A 56 38.65 -17.48 -35.32
C PHE A 56 39.23 -18.75 -35.96
N LEU A 57 40.16 -19.44 -35.27
CA LEU A 57 40.75 -20.69 -35.75
C LEU A 57 39.74 -21.84 -35.86
N ALA A 58 38.74 -21.87 -34.97
CA ALA A 58 37.68 -22.88 -35.00
C ALA A 58 36.78 -22.75 -36.25
N VAL A 59 36.68 -21.55 -36.84
CA VAL A 59 35.86 -21.28 -38.04
C VAL A 59 36.69 -21.28 -39.33
N GLU A 60 37.89 -20.69 -39.32
CA GLU A 60 38.72 -20.53 -40.53
C GLU A 60 39.77 -21.63 -40.74
N GLY A 61 39.99 -22.52 -39.76
CA GLY A 61 40.92 -23.66 -39.84
C GLY A 61 42.39 -23.33 -39.52
N GLY A 62 43.22 -24.37 -39.33
CA GLY A 62 44.59 -24.24 -38.81
C GLY A 62 45.59 -23.47 -39.68
N ASN A 63 45.35 -23.38 -41.00
CA ASN A 63 46.19 -22.59 -41.92
C ASN A 63 46.09 -21.08 -41.68
N ALA A 64 45.08 -20.63 -40.91
CA ALA A 64 44.87 -19.24 -40.55
C ALA A 64 45.73 -18.77 -39.36
N ALA A 65 46.46 -19.68 -38.69
CA ALA A 65 47.28 -19.36 -37.51
C ALA A 65 48.44 -18.37 -37.79
N ALA A 66 48.94 -18.33 -39.03
CA ALA A 66 49.96 -17.38 -39.49
C ALA A 66 49.37 -16.16 -40.23
N SER A 67 48.05 -16.03 -40.28
CA SER A 67 47.38 -14.95 -41.02
C SER A 67 47.51 -13.63 -40.26
N ARG A 68 48.28 -12.69 -40.83
CA ARG A 68 48.45 -11.33 -40.30
C ARG A 68 47.11 -10.61 -40.09
N ARG A 69 46.14 -10.85 -40.98
CA ARG A 69 44.77 -10.32 -40.90
C ARG A 69 44.08 -10.69 -39.58
N ILE A 70 44.17 -11.96 -39.16
CA ILE A 70 43.48 -12.42 -37.93
C ILE A 70 44.14 -11.85 -36.69
N HIS A 71 45.47 -11.77 -36.66
CA HIS A 71 46.19 -11.17 -35.54
C HIS A 71 45.83 -9.69 -35.36
N GLU A 72 45.80 -8.92 -36.45
CA GLU A 72 45.41 -7.51 -36.43
C GLU A 72 43.94 -7.34 -36.00
N THR A 73 43.00 -8.13 -36.55
CA THR A 73 41.58 -8.07 -36.15
C THR A 73 41.37 -8.46 -34.68
N VAL A 74 42.02 -9.52 -34.20
CA VAL A 74 41.87 -9.97 -32.81
C VAL A 74 42.47 -8.96 -31.83
N GLU A 75 43.59 -8.31 -32.18
CA GLU A 75 44.20 -7.26 -31.37
C GLU A 75 43.29 -6.03 -31.26
N GLU A 76 42.72 -5.57 -32.39
CA GLU A 76 41.76 -4.46 -32.41
C GLU A 76 40.52 -4.76 -31.55
N LEU A 77 39.94 -5.95 -31.70
CA LEU A 77 38.75 -6.34 -30.93
C LEU A 77 39.07 -6.53 -29.45
N THR A 78 40.24 -7.09 -29.11
CA THR A 78 40.69 -7.19 -27.72
C THR A 78 40.83 -5.80 -27.09
N ALA A 79 41.40 -4.84 -27.81
CA ALA A 79 41.50 -3.45 -27.35
C ALA A 79 40.12 -2.79 -27.18
N GLN A 80 39.14 -3.11 -28.03
CA GLN A 80 37.76 -2.65 -27.85
C GLN A 80 37.10 -3.23 -26.60
N VAL A 81 37.28 -4.53 -26.34
CA VAL A 81 36.76 -5.20 -25.13
C VAL A 81 37.37 -4.61 -23.87
N VAL A 82 38.70 -4.43 -23.85
CA VAL A 82 39.40 -3.82 -22.70
C VAL A 82 38.90 -2.40 -22.46
N ARG A 83 38.77 -1.57 -23.50
CA ARG A 83 38.22 -0.21 -23.38
C ARG A 83 36.77 -0.20 -22.89
N ALA A 84 35.93 -1.13 -23.33
CA ALA A 84 34.54 -1.23 -22.90
C ALA A 84 34.44 -1.59 -21.40
N LEU A 85 35.28 -2.51 -20.93
CA LEU A 85 35.34 -2.92 -19.53
C LEU A 85 35.89 -1.81 -18.61
N THR A 86 36.92 -1.08 -19.04
CA THR A 86 37.57 -0.05 -18.22
C THR A 86 36.87 1.31 -18.27
N ARG A 87 36.10 1.62 -19.33
CA ARG A 87 35.38 2.90 -19.47
C ARG A 87 34.41 3.19 -18.31
N SER A 88 33.78 2.17 -17.75
CA SER A 88 32.85 2.32 -16.62
C SER A 88 33.55 2.46 -15.27
N ARG A 89 34.87 2.20 -15.20
CA ARG A 89 35.66 2.12 -13.94
C ARG A 89 37.10 2.59 -14.13
N PRO A 90 37.35 3.90 -14.32
CA PRO A 90 38.69 4.43 -14.65
C PRO A 90 39.73 4.29 -13.53
N GLU A 91 39.31 4.12 -12.26
CA GLU A 91 40.21 4.00 -11.10
C GLU A 91 40.54 2.55 -10.69
N GLY A 92 40.05 1.56 -11.45
CA GLY A 92 40.23 0.13 -11.14
C GLY A 92 38.95 -0.59 -10.70
N GLY A 93 39.00 -1.93 -10.60
CA GLY A 93 37.85 -2.71 -10.14
C GLY A 93 37.93 -4.22 -10.39
N THR A 94 36.92 -4.95 -9.90
CA THR A 94 36.74 -6.39 -10.12
C THR A 94 35.66 -6.68 -11.17
N PHE A 95 35.97 -7.53 -12.14
CA PHE A 95 35.01 -8.02 -13.14
C PHE A 95 34.65 -9.47 -12.86
N HIS A 96 33.39 -9.87 -13.06
CA HIS A 96 33.06 -11.29 -13.12
C HIS A 96 33.53 -11.84 -14.47
N ILE A 97 33.95 -13.11 -14.50
CA ILE A 97 34.42 -13.73 -15.74
C ILE A 97 33.34 -13.79 -16.83
N GLU A 98 32.06 -13.85 -16.46
CA GLU A 98 30.95 -13.77 -17.43
C GLU A 98 30.88 -12.38 -18.09
N ASP A 99 31.06 -11.30 -17.33
CA ASP A 99 31.04 -9.93 -17.86
C ASP A 99 32.09 -9.76 -18.98
N ILE A 100 33.26 -10.38 -18.82
CA ILE A 100 34.32 -10.36 -19.85
C ILE A 100 33.88 -11.16 -21.08
N GLN A 101 33.21 -12.30 -20.89
CA GLN A 101 32.74 -13.12 -22.01
C GLN A 101 31.63 -12.42 -22.80
N ASP A 102 30.71 -11.74 -22.11
CA ASP A 102 29.64 -10.97 -22.75
C ASP A 102 30.20 -9.81 -23.59
N GLN A 103 31.25 -9.13 -23.10
CA GLN A 103 31.92 -8.07 -23.87
C GLN A 103 32.66 -8.62 -25.09
N VAL A 104 33.25 -9.82 -25.00
CA VAL A 104 33.89 -10.49 -26.15
C VAL A 104 32.85 -10.84 -27.22
N GLU A 105 31.69 -11.37 -26.83
CA GLU A 105 30.59 -11.67 -27.75
C GLU A 105 30.08 -10.39 -28.43
N LEU A 106 29.85 -9.33 -27.65
CA LEU A 106 29.38 -8.06 -28.16
C LEU A 106 30.38 -7.43 -29.15
N ALA A 107 31.68 -7.52 -28.88
CA ALA A 107 32.73 -7.04 -29.78
C ALA A 107 32.75 -7.81 -31.10
N LEU A 108 32.67 -9.15 -31.05
CA LEU A 108 32.60 -9.99 -32.25
C LEU A 108 31.33 -9.72 -33.08
N MET A 109 30.18 -9.53 -32.43
CA MET A 109 28.92 -9.21 -33.11
C MET A 109 28.95 -7.83 -33.78
N ARG A 110 29.48 -6.81 -33.10
CA ARG A 110 29.57 -5.43 -33.64
C ARG A 110 30.55 -5.32 -34.80
N ALA A 111 31.58 -6.16 -34.83
CA ALA A 111 32.54 -6.23 -35.93
C ALA A 111 32.01 -6.93 -37.18
N GLY A 112 30.77 -7.45 -37.16
CA GLY A 112 30.18 -8.20 -38.28
C GLY A 112 30.69 -9.63 -38.41
N GLU A 113 31.46 -10.13 -37.44
CA GLU A 113 32.06 -11.48 -37.45
C GLU A 113 31.07 -12.53 -36.95
N HIS A 114 29.89 -12.58 -37.57
CA HIS A 114 28.74 -13.38 -37.11
C HIS A 114 29.02 -14.88 -37.00
N LYS A 115 29.85 -15.43 -37.90
CA LYS A 115 30.21 -16.86 -37.89
C LYS A 115 31.10 -17.20 -36.69
N VAL A 116 32.07 -16.33 -36.38
CA VAL A 116 33.00 -16.48 -35.25
C VAL A 116 32.28 -16.23 -33.93
N ALA A 117 31.43 -15.20 -33.86
CA ALA A 117 30.57 -14.93 -32.69
C ALA A 117 29.68 -16.13 -32.37
N ARG A 118 28.99 -16.70 -33.37
CA ARG A 118 28.13 -17.89 -33.19
C ARG A 118 28.92 -19.10 -32.69
N ALA A 119 30.10 -19.36 -33.25
CA ALA A 119 30.96 -20.46 -32.81
C ALA A 119 31.44 -20.27 -31.36
N TYR A 120 31.78 -19.05 -30.97
CA TYR A 120 32.18 -18.71 -29.60
C TYR A 120 31.03 -18.92 -28.59
N VAL A 121 29.81 -18.45 -28.91
CA VAL A 121 28.61 -18.62 -28.07
C VAL A 121 28.26 -20.10 -27.88
N LEU A 122 28.25 -20.89 -28.97
CA LEU A 122 27.96 -22.32 -28.91
C LEU A 122 28.97 -23.07 -28.03
N TYR A 123 30.27 -22.76 -28.18
CA TYR A 123 31.31 -23.35 -27.35
C TYR A 123 31.20 -22.94 -25.87
N ARG A 124 30.81 -21.69 -25.59
CA ARG A 124 30.55 -21.22 -24.21
C ARG A 124 29.40 -21.98 -23.57
N GLU A 125 28.30 -22.14 -24.29
CA GLU A 125 27.07 -22.81 -23.84
C GLU A 125 27.29 -24.30 -23.58
N GLU A 126 27.96 -25.00 -24.50
CA GLU A 126 28.31 -26.42 -24.35
C GLU A 126 29.16 -26.64 -23.08
N ARG A 127 30.12 -25.75 -22.83
CA ARG A 127 30.94 -25.80 -21.62
C ARG A 127 30.16 -25.40 -20.37
N ALA A 128 29.15 -24.54 -20.47
CA ALA A 128 28.28 -24.18 -19.35
C ALA A 128 27.39 -25.38 -18.96
N ARG A 129 26.81 -26.05 -19.96
CA ARG A 129 26.01 -27.27 -19.77
C ARG A 129 26.82 -28.41 -19.17
N ALA A 130 28.02 -28.69 -19.69
CA ALA A 130 28.90 -29.72 -19.13
C ALA A 130 29.29 -29.44 -17.66
N ARG A 131 29.37 -28.17 -17.25
CA ARG A 131 29.60 -27.77 -15.86
C ARG A 131 28.35 -27.92 -14.99
N ALA A 132 27.17 -27.55 -15.50
CA ALA A 132 25.91 -27.74 -14.81
C ALA A 132 25.64 -29.24 -14.55
N GLU A 133 25.90 -30.09 -15.55
CA GLU A 133 25.80 -31.55 -15.43
C GLU A 133 26.81 -32.13 -14.42
N ALA A 134 28.02 -31.58 -14.34
CA ALA A 134 29.01 -31.97 -13.33
C ALA A 134 28.63 -31.51 -11.91
N ALA A 135 28.01 -30.34 -11.77
CA ALA A 135 27.52 -29.83 -10.48
C ALA A 135 26.28 -30.58 -9.97
N ALA A 136 25.38 -30.98 -10.88
CA ALA A 136 24.18 -31.76 -10.56
C ALA A 136 24.50 -33.17 -10.04
N LYS A 137 25.63 -33.77 -10.47
CA LYS A 137 26.08 -35.09 -9.99
C LYS A 137 26.65 -35.09 -8.56
N GLY A 138 26.77 -33.92 -7.91
CA GLY A 138 27.50 -33.76 -6.64
C GLY A 138 26.69 -33.47 -5.37
N LYS A 139 25.36 -33.24 -5.44
CA LYS A 139 24.55 -32.93 -4.23
C LYS A 139 23.11 -33.42 -4.37
N GLY A 140 22.73 -34.45 -3.62
CA GLY A 140 21.33 -34.64 -3.22
C GLY A 140 21.13 -33.93 -1.88
N PRO A 141 20.33 -32.85 -1.78
CA PRO A 141 20.08 -32.23 -0.49
C PRO A 141 18.98 -33.02 0.23
N MET A 142 19.27 -33.39 1.48
CA MET A 142 18.25 -33.75 2.47
C MET A 142 17.41 -32.48 2.69
N GLN A 143 16.13 -32.50 2.25
CA GLN A 143 15.26 -31.32 2.37
C GLN A 143 14.94 -31.07 3.85
N PRO A 144 15.10 -29.84 4.37
CA PRO A 144 14.72 -29.50 5.73
C PRO A 144 13.19 -29.65 5.88
N VAL A 145 12.75 -30.30 6.96
CA VAL A 145 11.32 -30.42 7.29
C VAL A 145 10.85 -29.04 7.78
N LEU A 146 9.90 -28.46 7.07
CA LEU A 146 9.27 -27.18 7.44
C LEU A 146 8.26 -27.39 8.55
N HIS A 147 8.20 -26.46 9.50
CA HIS A 147 7.18 -26.42 10.54
C HIS A 147 6.20 -25.27 10.31
N VAL A 148 4.93 -25.52 10.60
CA VAL A 148 3.84 -24.53 10.62
C VAL A 148 3.43 -24.24 12.05
N VAL A 149 2.94 -23.03 12.30
CA VAL A 149 2.49 -22.57 13.63
C VAL A 149 0.97 -22.52 13.65
N ASP A 150 0.35 -23.25 14.58
CA ASP A 150 -1.10 -23.23 14.75
C ASP A 150 -1.59 -21.92 15.40
N ALA A 151 -2.91 -21.71 15.45
CA ALA A 151 -3.51 -20.50 16.04
C ALA A 151 -3.20 -20.34 17.55
N ASP A 152 -2.84 -21.43 18.24
CA ASP A 152 -2.46 -21.44 19.65
C ASP A 152 -0.95 -21.22 19.86
N GLY A 153 -0.18 -21.08 18.77
CA GLY A 153 1.26 -20.81 18.79
C GLY A 153 2.14 -22.06 18.88
N HIS A 154 1.59 -23.27 18.76
CA HIS A 154 2.36 -24.51 18.73
C HIS A 154 2.90 -24.80 17.33
N SER A 155 4.17 -25.21 17.28
CA SER A 155 4.84 -25.61 16.04
C SER A 155 4.56 -27.09 15.74
N ARG A 156 4.12 -27.39 14.52
CA ARG A 156 3.86 -28.73 14.01
C ARG A 156 4.55 -28.93 12.66
N PRO A 157 5.02 -30.15 12.33
CA PRO A 157 5.59 -30.39 11.00
C PRO A 157 4.52 -30.19 9.92
N LEU A 158 4.89 -29.58 8.80
CA LEU A 158 4.02 -29.44 7.63
C LEU A 158 3.63 -30.82 7.11
N ASP A 159 2.32 -31.07 6.99
CA ASP A 159 1.81 -32.30 6.38
C ASP A 159 1.88 -32.21 4.84
N GLU A 160 3.06 -32.55 4.30
CA GLU A 160 3.26 -32.60 2.84
C GLU A 160 2.35 -33.62 2.14
N ALA A 161 1.95 -34.71 2.81
CA ALA A 161 1.11 -35.73 2.21
C ALA A 161 -0.29 -35.18 1.95
N ARG A 162 -0.85 -34.49 2.95
CA ARG A 162 -2.12 -33.79 2.82
C ARG A 162 -2.07 -32.68 1.79
N LEU A 163 -1.01 -31.86 1.78
CA LEU A 163 -0.88 -30.77 0.81
C LEU A 163 -0.90 -31.30 -0.63
N ARG A 164 -0.17 -32.40 -0.91
CA ARG A 164 -0.22 -33.06 -2.22
C ARG A 164 -1.59 -33.61 -2.57
N GLN A 165 -2.31 -34.17 -1.58
CA GLN A 165 -3.66 -34.67 -1.80
C GLN A 165 -4.63 -33.55 -2.20
N ILE A 166 -4.61 -32.42 -1.49
CA ILE A 166 -5.48 -31.26 -1.78
C ILE A 166 -5.23 -30.74 -3.21
N VAL A 167 -3.95 -30.56 -3.59
CA VAL A 167 -3.60 -30.10 -4.94
C VAL A 167 -4.03 -31.13 -6.01
N ALA A 168 -3.83 -32.43 -5.76
CA ALA A 168 -4.25 -33.48 -6.68
C ALA A 168 -5.78 -33.50 -6.88
N GLU A 169 -6.56 -33.40 -5.81
CA GLU A 169 -8.03 -33.33 -5.86
C GLU A 169 -8.50 -32.09 -6.62
N ALA A 170 -7.81 -30.97 -6.49
CA ALA A 170 -8.19 -29.76 -7.22
C ALA A 170 -7.88 -29.82 -8.72
N CYS A 171 -6.82 -30.52 -9.13
CA CYS A 171 -6.51 -30.77 -10.54
C CYS A 171 -7.40 -31.85 -11.18
N GLU A 172 -8.16 -32.63 -10.38
CA GLU A 172 -8.97 -33.74 -10.88
C GLU A 172 -10.01 -33.30 -11.92
N GLY A 173 -10.02 -33.96 -13.08
CA GLY A 173 -11.03 -33.75 -14.13
C GLY A 173 -10.91 -32.42 -14.86
N ILE A 174 -9.74 -31.78 -14.83
CA ILE A 174 -9.42 -30.59 -15.61
C ILE A 174 -8.31 -30.95 -16.62
N GLU A 175 -8.50 -30.56 -17.88
CA GLU A 175 -7.52 -30.81 -18.94
C GLU A 175 -6.33 -29.84 -18.84
N ASP A 176 -5.15 -30.29 -19.24
CA ASP A 176 -3.92 -29.50 -19.34
C ASP A 176 -3.39 -28.86 -18.03
N VAL A 177 -3.86 -29.32 -16.87
CA VAL A 177 -3.32 -28.93 -15.55
C VAL A 177 -2.57 -30.09 -14.89
N SER A 178 -1.56 -29.75 -14.10
CA SER A 178 -0.79 -30.72 -13.33
C SER A 178 -0.53 -30.22 -11.90
N PRO A 179 -0.49 -31.11 -10.89
CA PRO A 179 -0.16 -30.72 -9.51
C PRO A 179 1.28 -30.22 -9.33
N GLU A 180 2.23 -30.74 -10.10
CA GLU A 180 3.66 -30.54 -9.88
C GLU A 180 4.11 -29.07 -9.97
N PRO A 181 3.71 -28.27 -10.98
CA PRO A 181 4.08 -26.85 -11.05
C PRO A 181 3.57 -26.04 -9.86
N ILE A 182 2.38 -26.37 -9.34
CA ILE A 182 1.82 -25.71 -8.16
C ILE A 182 2.67 -26.04 -6.94
N LEU A 183 2.98 -27.33 -6.72
CA LEU A 183 3.79 -27.78 -5.60
C LEU A 183 5.21 -27.18 -5.62
N GLU A 184 5.83 -27.05 -6.79
CA GLU A 184 7.13 -26.40 -6.94
C GLU A 184 7.08 -24.92 -6.56
N GLU A 185 6.05 -24.21 -6.99
CA GLU A 185 5.90 -22.79 -6.69
C GLU A 185 5.54 -22.55 -5.21
N VAL A 186 4.70 -23.41 -4.62
CA VAL A 186 4.40 -23.39 -3.17
C VAL A 186 5.68 -23.59 -2.36
N ARG A 187 6.50 -24.60 -2.69
CA ARG A 187 7.76 -24.87 -1.98
C ARG A 187 8.76 -23.70 -1.99
N ARG A 188 8.70 -22.82 -2.99
CA ARG A 188 9.54 -21.61 -3.04
C ARG A 188 9.05 -20.53 -2.09
N ASN A 189 7.74 -20.50 -1.81
CA ASN A 189 7.09 -19.46 -1.04
C ASN A 189 6.86 -19.87 0.44
N LEU A 190 6.90 -21.17 0.75
CA LEU A 190 6.85 -21.67 2.13
C LEU A 190 8.15 -21.37 2.88
N TYR A 191 8.02 -20.95 4.14
CA TYR A 191 9.13 -20.72 5.06
C TYR A 191 8.85 -21.37 6.43
N ASP A 192 9.91 -21.67 7.17
CA ASP A 192 9.80 -22.30 8.49
C ASP A 192 9.14 -21.34 9.50
N GLY A 193 8.13 -21.84 10.21
CA GLY A 193 7.33 -21.04 11.14
C GLY A 193 6.14 -20.29 10.52
N MET A 194 5.77 -20.59 9.26
CA MET A 194 4.59 -20.01 8.62
C MET A 194 3.30 -20.34 9.41
N PRO A 195 2.40 -19.38 9.65
CA PRO A 195 1.09 -19.66 10.26
C PRO A 195 0.28 -20.67 9.42
N GLU A 196 -0.39 -21.63 10.07
CA GLU A 196 -1.17 -22.67 9.36
C GLU A 196 -2.25 -22.06 8.45
N GLY A 197 -2.88 -20.96 8.88
CA GLY A 197 -3.87 -20.24 8.07
C GLY A 197 -3.30 -19.53 6.83
N GLU A 198 -1.99 -19.31 6.74
CA GLU A 198 -1.34 -18.73 5.55
C GLU A 198 -1.01 -19.77 4.48
N VAL A 199 -0.99 -21.07 4.83
CA VAL A 199 -0.65 -22.15 3.89
C VAL A 199 -1.68 -22.27 2.77
N GLY A 200 -2.97 -22.14 3.09
CA GLY A 200 -4.07 -22.16 2.10
C GLY A 200 -4.00 -20.98 1.12
N LEU A 201 -3.68 -19.78 1.63
CA LEU A 201 -3.45 -18.61 0.80
C LEU A 201 -2.24 -18.79 -0.12
N ALA A 202 -1.14 -19.37 0.39
CA ALA A 202 0.05 -19.65 -0.42
C ALA A 202 -0.25 -20.63 -1.57
N LEU A 203 -1.06 -21.67 -1.31
CA LEU A 203 -1.54 -22.61 -2.33
C LEU A 203 -2.38 -21.90 -3.41
N THR A 204 -3.34 -21.09 -2.98
CA THR A 204 -4.22 -20.34 -3.89
C THR A 204 -3.42 -19.36 -4.75
N MET A 205 -2.46 -18.64 -4.16
CA MET A 205 -1.59 -17.71 -4.90
C MET A 205 -0.69 -18.44 -5.89
N ALA A 206 -0.09 -19.58 -5.50
CA ALA A 206 0.73 -20.38 -6.40
C ALA A 206 -0.07 -20.84 -7.63
N ALA A 207 -1.27 -21.38 -7.43
CA ALA A 207 -2.16 -21.78 -8.53
C ALA A 207 -2.56 -20.58 -9.41
N ARG A 208 -2.84 -19.41 -8.81
CA ARG A 208 -3.21 -18.20 -9.54
C ARG A 208 -2.13 -17.74 -10.52
N THR A 209 -0.84 -17.82 -10.15
CA THR A 209 0.26 -17.41 -11.05
C THR A 209 0.36 -18.24 -12.32
N LEU A 210 -0.22 -19.45 -12.34
CA LEU A 210 -0.21 -20.34 -13.49
C LEU A 210 -1.34 -20.07 -14.49
N ILE A 211 -2.34 -19.25 -14.12
CA ILE A 211 -3.47 -18.89 -14.98
C ILE A 211 -3.00 -18.20 -16.27
N ASP A 212 -1.96 -17.36 -16.17
CA ASP A 212 -1.39 -16.67 -17.34
C ASP A 212 -0.73 -17.63 -18.34
N ARG A 213 -0.33 -18.82 -17.91
CA ARG A 213 0.25 -19.86 -18.77
C ARG A 213 -0.80 -20.80 -19.33
N GLU A 214 -1.75 -21.20 -18.49
CA GLU A 214 -2.84 -22.10 -18.85
C GLU A 214 -4.13 -21.65 -18.11
N PRO A 215 -5.15 -21.14 -18.83
CA PRO A 215 -6.38 -20.63 -18.24
C PRO A 215 -7.10 -21.61 -17.31
N ASN A 216 -7.01 -22.92 -17.55
CA ASN A 216 -7.68 -23.94 -16.75
C ASN A 216 -7.23 -23.98 -15.28
N TYR A 217 -6.05 -23.43 -14.95
CA TYR A 217 -5.65 -23.23 -13.55
C TYR A 217 -6.57 -22.29 -12.77
N THR A 218 -7.45 -21.52 -13.44
CA THR A 218 -8.47 -20.70 -12.77
C THR A 218 -9.43 -21.54 -11.93
N TYR A 219 -9.78 -22.74 -12.41
CA TYR A 219 -10.64 -23.68 -11.69
C TYR A 219 -9.89 -24.33 -10.53
N VAL A 220 -8.60 -24.63 -10.71
CA VAL A 220 -7.74 -25.17 -9.65
C VAL A 220 -7.58 -24.15 -8.52
N ALA A 221 -7.31 -22.89 -8.85
CA ALA A 221 -7.21 -21.80 -7.88
C ALA A 221 -8.53 -21.55 -7.15
N ALA A 222 -9.68 -21.63 -7.84
CA ALA A 222 -10.99 -21.58 -7.19
C ALA A 222 -11.20 -22.75 -6.21
N ARG A 223 -10.82 -23.97 -6.59
CA ARG A 223 -10.94 -25.16 -5.73
C ARG A 223 -10.04 -25.10 -4.49
N MET A 224 -8.86 -24.48 -4.59
CA MET A 224 -8.00 -24.16 -3.43
C MET A 224 -8.70 -23.18 -2.49
N LEU A 225 -9.20 -22.05 -3.02
CA LEU A 225 -9.93 -21.06 -2.24
C LEU A 225 -11.17 -21.65 -1.55
N LEU A 226 -11.86 -22.59 -2.20
CA LEU A 226 -12.99 -23.31 -1.59
C LEU A 226 -12.57 -24.17 -0.39
N ASP A 227 -11.35 -24.70 -0.34
CA ASP A 227 -10.88 -25.49 0.80
C ASP A 227 -10.78 -24.64 2.06
N ASP A 228 -10.17 -23.46 1.93
CA ASP A 228 -10.09 -22.47 3.00
C ASP A 228 -11.49 -22.03 3.43
N LEU A 229 -12.37 -21.74 2.47
CA LEU A 229 -13.75 -21.33 2.74
C LEU A 229 -14.57 -22.42 3.44
N ARG A 230 -14.39 -23.70 3.10
CA ARG A 230 -15.02 -24.83 3.79
C ARG A 230 -14.55 -24.91 5.24
N HIS A 231 -13.25 -24.82 5.46
CA HIS A 231 -12.69 -24.84 6.81
C HIS A 231 -13.26 -23.70 7.66
N GLU A 232 -13.27 -22.49 7.12
CA GLU A 232 -13.79 -21.29 7.78
C GLU A 232 -15.29 -21.43 8.12
N ALA A 233 -16.11 -21.74 7.11
CA ALA A 233 -17.56 -21.75 7.26
C ALA A 233 -18.06 -22.91 8.14
N LEU A 234 -17.51 -24.12 7.96
CA LEU A 234 -17.87 -25.26 8.80
C LEU A 234 -17.43 -25.02 10.25
N SER A 235 -16.22 -24.50 10.46
CA SER A 235 -15.73 -24.29 11.83
C SER A 235 -16.57 -23.26 12.59
N PHE A 236 -17.05 -22.22 11.90
CA PHE A 236 -17.94 -21.23 12.48
C PHE A 236 -19.33 -21.81 12.81
N VAL A 237 -19.94 -22.55 11.88
CA VAL A 237 -21.30 -23.09 12.04
C VAL A 237 -21.38 -24.22 13.05
N PHE A 238 -20.35 -25.08 13.12
CA PHE A 238 -20.28 -26.19 14.07
C PHE A 238 -19.60 -25.82 15.40
N GLU A 239 -19.16 -24.56 15.55
CA GLU A 239 -18.49 -24.03 16.74
C GLU A 239 -17.31 -24.90 17.21
N SER A 240 -16.64 -25.56 16.26
CA SER A 240 -15.54 -26.49 16.47
C SER A 240 -14.68 -26.56 15.21
N PRO A 241 -13.35 -26.75 15.28
CA PRO A 241 -12.52 -26.88 14.08
C PRO A 241 -12.99 -28.05 13.21
N GLN A 242 -13.49 -27.73 12.01
CA GLN A 242 -13.97 -28.70 11.03
C GLN A 242 -13.15 -28.61 9.77
N GLN A 243 -12.75 -29.75 9.21
CA GLN A 243 -12.05 -29.81 7.93
C GLN A 243 -12.78 -30.83 7.04
N ALA A 244 -13.17 -30.39 5.84
CA ALA A 244 -13.88 -31.23 4.89
C ALA A 244 -13.31 -31.03 3.49
N THR A 245 -12.96 -32.15 2.87
CA THR A 245 -12.61 -32.22 1.45
C THR A 245 -13.84 -32.02 0.57
N ALA A 246 -13.63 -31.73 -0.72
CA ALA A 246 -14.73 -31.60 -1.67
C ALA A 246 -15.61 -32.86 -1.75
N ALA A 247 -15.03 -34.06 -1.58
CA ALA A 247 -15.77 -35.32 -1.58
C ALA A 247 -16.66 -35.47 -0.32
N GLN A 248 -16.15 -35.09 0.85
CA GLN A 248 -16.89 -35.17 2.11
C GLN A 248 -18.07 -34.18 2.16
N MET A 249 -17.99 -33.06 1.43
CA MET A 249 -19.10 -32.11 1.34
C MET A 249 -20.37 -32.72 0.74
N ALA A 250 -20.28 -33.79 -0.06
CA ALA A 250 -21.45 -34.51 -0.55
C ALA A 250 -22.37 -34.98 0.58
N GLU A 251 -21.80 -35.41 1.70
CA GLU A 251 -22.54 -35.91 2.86
C GLU A 251 -22.80 -34.82 3.90
N GLN A 252 -21.90 -33.83 4.02
CA GLN A 252 -21.97 -32.80 5.07
C GLN A 252 -22.85 -31.60 4.73
N TYR A 253 -23.05 -31.28 3.44
CA TYR A 253 -23.82 -30.10 3.03
C TYR A 253 -25.24 -30.03 3.62
N PRO A 254 -26.03 -31.12 3.64
CA PRO A 254 -27.38 -31.09 4.18
C PRO A 254 -27.41 -30.68 5.66
N GLU A 255 -26.54 -31.25 6.49
CA GLU A 255 -26.46 -30.90 7.92
C GLU A 255 -25.93 -29.48 8.12
N TYR A 256 -24.85 -29.13 7.41
CA TYR A 256 -24.26 -27.79 7.43
C TYR A 256 -25.32 -26.74 7.10
N PHE A 257 -26.12 -26.95 6.04
CA PHE A 257 -27.08 -25.98 5.56
C PHE A 257 -28.15 -25.66 6.61
N VAL A 258 -28.71 -26.67 7.27
CA VAL A 258 -29.71 -26.49 8.33
C VAL A 258 -29.14 -25.66 9.48
N ARG A 259 -27.90 -25.98 9.91
CA ARG A 259 -27.22 -25.24 10.99
C ARG A 259 -26.86 -23.82 10.56
N TYR A 260 -26.39 -23.64 9.33
CA TYR A 260 -26.08 -22.34 8.74
C TYR A 260 -27.29 -21.40 8.78
N VAL A 261 -28.46 -21.84 8.28
CA VAL A 261 -29.66 -20.99 8.26
C VAL A 261 -30.09 -20.62 9.67
N ARG A 262 -30.08 -21.58 10.61
CA ARG A 262 -30.40 -21.32 12.03
C ARG A 262 -29.45 -20.31 12.66
N LYS A 263 -28.13 -20.47 12.44
CA LYS A 263 -27.10 -19.55 12.96
C LYS A 263 -27.24 -18.16 12.37
N ALA A 264 -27.50 -18.06 11.06
CA ALA A 264 -27.68 -16.78 10.39
C ALA A 264 -28.94 -16.04 10.85
N VAL A 265 -30.03 -16.77 11.17
CA VAL A 265 -31.24 -16.20 11.79
C VAL A 265 -30.96 -15.77 13.24
N GLU A 266 -30.24 -16.58 14.03
CA GLU A 266 -29.83 -16.24 15.40
C GLU A 266 -29.04 -14.91 15.45
N LEU A 267 -28.15 -14.72 14.48
CA LEU A 267 -27.31 -13.52 14.34
C LEU A 267 -28.04 -12.36 13.62
N GLU A 268 -29.34 -12.47 13.39
CA GLU A 268 -30.19 -11.45 12.73
C GLU A 268 -29.75 -11.09 11.30
N HIS A 269 -29.04 -11.99 10.60
CA HIS A 269 -28.66 -11.80 9.20
C HIS A 269 -29.75 -12.24 8.22
N LEU A 270 -30.52 -13.28 8.59
CA LEU A 270 -31.60 -13.85 7.77
C LEU A 270 -32.99 -13.69 8.38
N ASP A 271 -34.00 -13.69 7.52
CA ASP A 271 -35.41 -13.66 7.90
C ASP A 271 -35.80 -14.94 8.69
N PRO A 272 -36.35 -14.82 9.91
CA PRO A 272 -36.77 -15.97 10.72
C PRO A 272 -37.76 -16.91 10.03
N ARG A 273 -38.55 -16.42 9.06
CA ARG A 273 -39.48 -17.24 8.28
C ARG A 273 -38.79 -18.37 7.53
N LEU A 274 -37.50 -18.23 7.19
CA LEU A 274 -36.74 -19.32 6.55
C LEU A 274 -36.65 -20.57 7.42
N VAL A 275 -36.58 -20.42 8.74
CA VAL A 275 -36.54 -21.56 9.69
C VAL A 275 -37.94 -22.06 10.01
N ASN A 276 -38.94 -21.17 10.03
CA ASN A 276 -40.28 -21.49 10.50
C ASN A 276 -41.22 -22.02 9.41
N GLU A 277 -40.99 -21.66 8.14
CA GLU A 277 -41.91 -21.93 7.03
C GLU A 277 -41.37 -22.90 5.97
N PHE A 278 -40.07 -23.20 5.97
CA PHE A 278 -39.44 -24.11 4.99
C PHE A 278 -38.97 -25.42 5.62
N ASP A 279 -39.06 -26.51 4.86
CA ASP A 279 -38.37 -27.76 5.18
C ASP A 279 -36.88 -27.68 4.81
N LEU A 280 -36.05 -27.24 5.76
CA LEU A 280 -34.60 -27.11 5.58
C LEU A 280 -33.91 -28.46 5.34
N GLU A 281 -34.46 -29.57 5.82
CA GLU A 281 -33.86 -30.90 5.60
C GLU A 281 -34.07 -31.36 4.16
N LEU A 282 -35.27 -31.12 3.61
CA LEU A 282 -35.55 -31.37 2.20
C LEU A 282 -34.67 -30.51 1.30
N LEU A 283 -34.57 -29.22 1.59
CA LEU A 283 -33.73 -28.29 0.82
C LEU A 283 -32.25 -28.62 0.94
N GLY A 284 -31.77 -28.98 2.14
CA GLY A 284 -30.39 -29.42 2.35
C GLY A 284 -30.02 -30.64 1.51
N ARG A 285 -30.94 -31.60 1.34
CA ARG A 285 -30.76 -32.77 0.45
C ARG A 285 -30.81 -32.44 -1.04
N ALA A 286 -31.41 -31.31 -1.41
CA ALA A 286 -31.49 -30.86 -2.81
C ALA A 286 -30.23 -30.14 -3.29
N ILE A 287 -29.33 -29.77 -2.37
CA ILE A 287 -28.04 -29.14 -2.69
C ILE A 287 -27.18 -30.10 -3.51
N ARG A 288 -26.48 -29.55 -4.50
CA ARG A 288 -25.57 -30.25 -5.43
C ARG A 288 -24.13 -29.74 -5.24
N PRO A 289 -23.34 -30.37 -4.35
CA PRO A 289 -21.99 -29.92 -4.02
C PRO A 289 -21.02 -29.97 -5.21
N GLU A 290 -21.29 -30.83 -6.20
CA GLU A 290 -20.50 -30.92 -7.42
C GLU A 290 -20.44 -29.60 -8.21
N ARG A 291 -21.42 -28.70 -8.01
CA ARG A 291 -21.49 -27.40 -8.68
C ARG A 291 -20.47 -26.39 -8.18
N ASP A 292 -19.87 -26.61 -7.00
CA ASP A 292 -18.75 -25.79 -6.53
C ASP A 292 -17.55 -25.88 -7.48
N ARG A 293 -17.41 -27.00 -8.22
CA ARG A 293 -16.31 -27.21 -9.18
C ARG A 293 -16.44 -26.35 -10.46
N GLN A 294 -17.57 -25.66 -10.65
CA GLN A 294 -17.84 -24.82 -11.83
C GLN A 294 -17.24 -23.41 -11.73
N PHE A 295 -16.86 -22.98 -10.52
CA PHE A 295 -16.37 -21.61 -10.31
C PHE A 295 -14.99 -21.38 -10.91
N THR A 296 -14.85 -20.24 -11.59
CA THR A 296 -13.54 -19.64 -11.85
C THR A 296 -13.05 -18.88 -10.61
N TYR A 297 -11.74 -18.67 -10.51
CA TYR A 297 -11.15 -18.00 -9.35
C TYR A 297 -11.73 -16.60 -9.12
N LEU A 298 -11.82 -15.78 -10.16
CA LEU A 298 -12.39 -14.43 -10.07
C LEU A 298 -13.87 -14.45 -9.64
N GLY A 299 -14.64 -15.42 -10.14
CA GLY A 299 -16.05 -15.57 -9.79
C GLY A 299 -16.24 -15.88 -8.31
N LEU A 300 -15.49 -16.86 -7.79
CA LEU A 300 -15.56 -17.23 -6.38
C LEU A 300 -15.01 -16.13 -5.47
N GLN A 301 -13.87 -15.54 -5.81
CA GLN A 301 -13.27 -14.43 -5.06
C GLN A 301 -14.27 -13.26 -4.94
N THR A 302 -14.95 -12.94 -6.04
CA THR A 302 -16.00 -11.90 -6.03
C THR A 302 -17.12 -12.20 -5.05
N LEU A 303 -17.59 -13.45 -4.99
CA LEU A 303 -18.64 -13.86 -4.05
C LEU A 303 -18.14 -13.83 -2.60
N TYR A 304 -16.93 -14.34 -2.35
CA TYR A 304 -16.31 -14.36 -1.03
C TYR A 304 -16.10 -12.96 -0.45
N ASP A 305 -15.60 -12.04 -1.27
CA ASP A 305 -15.27 -10.70 -0.81
C ASP A 305 -16.52 -9.88 -0.50
N ARG A 306 -17.60 -10.05 -1.28
CA ARG A 306 -18.73 -9.10 -1.30
C ARG A 306 -20.11 -9.68 -1.06
N TYR A 307 -20.35 -10.96 -1.34
CA TYR A 307 -21.72 -11.52 -1.37
C TYR A 307 -22.01 -12.50 -0.24
N PHE A 308 -21.01 -13.28 0.19
CA PHE A 308 -21.22 -14.26 1.24
C PHE A 308 -21.46 -13.58 2.59
N ILE A 309 -22.47 -14.10 3.30
CA ILE A 309 -22.79 -13.64 4.65
C ILE A 309 -21.62 -13.95 5.59
N HIS A 310 -21.26 -12.95 6.38
CA HIS A 310 -20.17 -13.02 7.33
C HIS A 310 -20.54 -12.38 8.66
N HIS A 311 -19.88 -12.80 9.74
CA HIS A 311 -20.01 -12.21 11.07
C HIS A 311 -18.61 -12.00 11.64
N ASP A 312 -18.32 -10.79 12.13
CA ASP A 312 -17.00 -10.40 12.65
C ASP A 312 -15.80 -10.72 11.71
N GLY A 313 -16.04 -10.65 10.40
CA GLY A 313 -15.05 -10.92 9.36
C GLY A 313 -14.93 -12.38 8.96
N THR A 314 -15.58 -13.31 9.67
CA THR A 314 -15.63 -14.74 9.33
C THR A 314 -16.79 -15.02 8.39
N ARG A 315 -16.50 -15.50 7.17
CA ARG A 315 -17.51 -15.92 6.18
C ARG A 315 -17.98 -17.30 6.57
N PHE A 316 -19.29 -17.44 6.77
CA PHE A 316 -19.88 -18.70 7.20
C PHE A 316 -20.93 -19.24 6.23
N GLU A 317 -21.01 -18.64 5.04
CA GLU A 317 -21.85 -19.05 3.93
C GLU A 317 -21.01 -19.68 2.80
N LEU A 318 -21.32 -20.93 2.45
CA LEU A 318 -20.74 -21.62 1.31
C LEU A 318 -21.50 -21.34 -0.01
N PRO A 319 -20.88 -21.53 -1.19
CA PRO A 319 -21.48 -21.11 -2.46
C PRO A 319 -22.84 -21.74 -2.77
N GLN A 320 -23.02 -23.04 -2.50
CA GLN A 320 -24.34 -23.66 -2.71
C GLN A 320 -25.39 -23.19 -1.68
N ALA A 321 -24.98 -22.92 -0.45
CA ALA A 321 -25.87 -22.36 0.58
C ALA A 321 -26.30 -20.93 0.20
N PHE A 322 -25.39 -20.15 -0.40
CA PHE A 322 -25.69 -18.84 -0.99
C PHE A 322 -26.78 -18.91 -2.05
N PHE A 323 -26.65 -19.80 -3.05
CA PHE A 323 -27.69 -19.96 -4.06
C PHE A 323 -29.01 -20.48 -3.49
N MET A 324 -28.95 -21.40 -2.54
CA MET A 324 -30.14 -21.92 -1.87
C MET A 324 -30.84 -20.83 -1.05
N ARG A 325 -30.10 -20.00 -0.32
CA ARG A 325 -30.64 -18.83 0.39
C ARG A 325 -31.35 -17.89 -0.57
N VAL A 326 -30.70 -17.53 -1.68
CA VAL A 326 -31.29 -16.62 -2.66
C VAL A 326 -32.58 -17.20 -3.21
N ALA A 327 -32.59 -18.50 -3.55
CA ALA A 327 -33.78 -19.20 -4.03
C ALA A 327 -34.92 -19.22 -2.99
N MET A 328 -34.61 -19.53 -1.73
CA MET A 328 -35.60 -19.53 -0.64
C MET A 328 -36.20 -18.13 -0.43
N GLY A 329 -35.36 -17.09 -0.45
CA GLY A 329 -35.82 -15.72 -0.28
C GLY A 329 -36.75 -15.26 -1.40
N LEU A 330 -36.57 -15.78 -2.63
CA LEU A 330 -37.47 -15.52 -3.76
C LEU A 330 -38.77 -16.33 -3.67
N ALA A 331 -38.72 -17.55 -3.13
CA ALA A 331 -39.85 -18.46 -3.02
C ALA A 331 -40.65 -18.33 -1.72
N ILE A 332 -40.33 -17.39 -0.83
CA ILE A 332 -40.89 -17.30 0.53
C ILE A 332 -42.42 -17.20 0.59
N ASN A 333 -43.05 -16.68 -0.47
CA ASN A 333 -44.50 -16.53 -0.58
C ASN A 333 -45.11 -17.43 -1.66
N GLU A 334 -44.35 -18.37 -2.22
CA GLU A 334 -44.87 -19.35 -3.17
C GLU A 334 -45.79 -20.36 -2.46
N VAL A 335 -46.76 -20.90 -3.21
CA VAL A 335 -47.67 -21.92 -2.66
C VAL A 335 -46.90 -23.22 -2.41
N GLU A 336 -46.13 -23.67 -3.41
CA GLU A 336 -45.23 -24.82 -3.32
C GLU A 336 -43.78 -24.35 -3.09
N ARG A 337 -43.53 -23.82 -1.88
CA ARG A 337 -42.26 -23.16 -1.51
C ARG A 337 -41.03 -24.00 -1.84
N GLU A 338 -40.99 -25.25 -1.40
CA GLU A 338 -39.84 -26.13 -1.57
C GLU A 338 -39.60 -26.48 -3.05
N ALA A 339 -40.67 -26.80 -3.78
CA ALA A 339 -40.57 -27.15 -5.20
C ALA A 339 -40.01 -25.98 -6.02
N ARG A 340 -40.53 -24.76 -5.80
CA ARG A 340 -40.05 -23.53 -6.45
C ARG A 340 -38.64 -23.16 -6.02
N THR A 341 -38.31 -23.35 -4.74
CA THR A 341 -36.96 -23.11 -4.24
C THR A 341 -35.94 -24.01 -4.93
N ILE A 342 -36.23 -25.30 -5.07
CA ILE A 342 -35.35 -26.27 -5.75
C ILE A 342 -35.22 -25.90 -7.23
N GLU A 343 -36.31 -25.49 -7.89
CA GLU A 343 -36.28 -25.00 -9.27
C GLU A 343 -35.35 -23.78 -9.42
N PHE A 344 -35.53 -22.74 -8.59
CA PHE A 344 -34.72 -21.53 -8.63
C PHE A 344 -33.25 -21.80 -8.28
N TYR A 345 -33.00 -22.63 -7.26
CA TYR A 345 -31.65 -23.07 -6.90
C TYR A 345 -30.97 -23.76 -8.08
N ASN A 346 -31.67 -24.65 -8.78
CA ASN A 346 -31.11 -25.37 -9.91
C ASN A 346 -30.70 -24.44 -11.04
N GLN A 347 -31.48 -23.40 -11.34
CA GLN A 347 -31.17 -22.39 -12.36
C GLN A 347 -30.00 -21.47 -11.96
N LEU A 348 -29.95 -21.06 -10.69
CA LEU A 348 -28.91 -20.17 -10.18
C LEU A 348 -27.55 -20.88 -10.07
N SER A 349 -27.53 -22.09 -9.49
CA SER A 349 -26.29 -22.81 -9.21
C SER A 349 -25.71 -23.54 -10.43
N SER A 350 -26.48 -23.72 -11.52
CA SER A 350 -25.94 -24.18 -12.81
C SER A 350 -25.35 -23.07 -13.67
N PHE A 351 -25.51 -21.81 -13.25
CA PHE A 351 -25.19 -20.60 -13.99
C PHE A 351 -26.01 -20.40 -15.28
N ASP A 352 -27.13 -21.13 -15.46
CA ASP A 352 -28.04 -20.93 -16.60
C ASP A 352 -28.70 -19.54 -16.53
N PHE A 353 -28.95 -19.07 -15.31
CA PHE A 353 -29.45 -17.73 -15.01
C PHE A 353 -28.78 -17.19 -13.76
N MET A 354 -28.52 -15.89 -13.74
CA MET A 354 -28.01 -15.21 -12.56
C MET A 354 -28.87 -13.98 -12.24
N SER A 355 -29.39 -13.92 -11.02
CA SER A 355 -30.13 -12.74 -10.57
C SER A 355 -29.24 -11.51 -10.48
N SER A 356 -29.88 -10.34 -10.46
CA SER A 356 -29.17 -9.07 -10.27
C SER A 356 -28.45 -9.02 -8.91
N THR A 357 -27.37 -8.25 -8.81
CA THR A 357 -26.63 -7.99 -7.56
C THR A 357 -27.50 -7.69 -6.34
N PRO A 358 -28.48 -6.76 -6.37
CA PRO A 358 -29.31 -6.48 -5.19
C PRO A 358 -30.15 -7.69 -4.75
N THR A 359 -30.58 -8.53 -5.69
CA THR A 359 -31.27 -9.78 -5.39
C THR A 359 -30.32 -10.77 -4.71
N LEU A 360 -29.15 -11.01 -5.29
CA LEU A 360 -28.14 -11.93 -4.74
C LEU A 360 -27.71 -11.53 -3.32
N PHE A 361 -27.53 -10.23 -3.09
CA PHE A 361 -27.06 -9.70 -1.81
C PHE A 361 -28.17 -9.73 -0.74
N ASN A 362 -29.38 -9.25 -1.06
CA ASN A 362 -30.41 -8.99 -0.05
C ASN A 362 -31.47 -10.10 0.08
N SER A 363 -31.54 -11.06 -0.86
CA SER A 363 -32.54 -12.12 -0.78
C SER A 363 -32.42 -12.92 0.53
N ALA A 364 -33.59 -13.15 1.14
CA ALA A 364 -33.76 -13.84 2.41
C ALA A 364 -33.21 -13.11 3.66
N THR A 365 -32.74 -11.87 3.52
CA THR A 365 -32.35 -11.02 4.67
C THR A 365 -33.57 -10.32 5.29
N LEU A 366 -33.40 -9.72 6.49
CA LEU A 366 -34.50 -9.06 7.22
C LEU A 366 -35.21 -7.92 6.46
N ARG A 367 -34.50 -7.23 5.55
CA ARG A 367 -35.04 -6.12 4.75
C ARG A 367 -34.59 -6.28 3.29
N PRO A 368 -35.25 -7.16 2.53
CA PRO A 368 -34.76 -7.58 1.23
C PRO A 368 -34.99 -6.49 0.16
N GLN A 369 -34.00 -5.61 -0.04
CA GLN A 369 -33.98 -4.67 -1.16
C GLN A 369 -33.55 -5.38 -2.45
N LEU A 370 -34.50 -6.09 -3.09
CA LEU A 370 -34.18 -6.97 -4.24
C LEU A 370 -33.97 -6.22 -5.56
N SER A 371 -34.53 -5.02 -5.69
CA SER A 371 -34.42 -4.16 -6.85
C SER A 371 -33.75 -2.86 -6.46
N SER A 372 -32.82 -2.40 -7.27
CA SER A 372 -32.07 -1.16 -7.01
C SER A 372 -32.05 -0.23 -8.23
N CYS A 373 -32.92 -0.41 -9.22
CA CYS A 373 -33.01 0.46 -10.39
C CYS A 373 -34.41 1.09 -10.42
N TYR A 374 -34.47 2.41 -10.46
CA TYR A 374 -35.74 3.15 -10.42
C TYR A 374 -35.82 4.15 -11.55
N LEU A 375 -37.03 4.33 -12.06
CA LEU A 375 -37.34 5.37 -13.04
C LEU A 375 -38.37 6.33 -12.44
N THR A 376 -38.15 7.63 -12.59
CA THR A 376 -39.10 8.67 -12.19
C THR A 376 -39.29 9.66 -13.33
N THR A 377 -40.43 10.34 -13.36
CA THR A 377 -40.73 11.45 -14.28
C THR A 377 -40.92 12.71 -13.45
N VAL A 378 -40.29 13.80 -13.87
CA VAL A 378 -40.29 15.07 -13.12
C VAL A 378 -41.41 15.96 -13.62
N SER A 379 -42.26 16.44 -12.71
CA SER A 379 -43.35 17.36 -13.03
C SER A 379 -42.85 18.80 -13.28
N ASP A 380 -43.57 19.57 -14.10
CA ASP A 380 -43.25 20.97 -14.42
C ASP A 380 -43.82 21.97 -13.40
N ASP A 381 -43.55 21.71 -12.13
CA ASP A 381 -43.85 22.60 -11.02
C ASP A 381 -42.77 22.46 -9.94
N LEU A 382 -42.56 23.53 -9.17
CA LEU A 382 -41.41 23.58 -8.26
C LEU A 382 -41.52 22.54 -7.14
N ASP A 383 -42.73 22.24 -6.65
CA ASP A 383 -42.93 21.25 -5.60
C ASP A 383 -42.65 19.83 -6.13
N GLY A 384 -43.12 19.52 -7.34
CA GLY A 384 -42.84 18.28 -8.05
C GLY A 384 -41.35 18.08 -8.34
N ILE A 385 -40.64 19.13 -8.78
CA ILE A 385 -39.18 19.09 -9.03
C ILE A 385 -38.42 18.76 -7.74
N PHE A 386 -38.70 19.46 -6.64
CA PHE A 386 -37.99 19.22 -5.38
C PHE A 386 -38.41 17.90 -4.69
N SER A 387 -39.65 17.45 -4.89
CA SER A 387 -40.11 16.13 -4.45
C SER A 387 -39.33 15.02 -5.17
N ALA A 388 -39.13 15.12 -6.49
CA ALA A 388 -38.32 14.17 -7.24
C ALA A 388 -36.84 14.16 -6.76
N ILE A 389 -36.28 15.32 -6.43
CA ILE A 389 -34.93 15.42 -5.86
C ILE A 389 -34.84 14.73 -4.49
N LYS A 390 -35.85 14.91 -3.62
CA LYS A 390 -35.95 14.22 -2.33
C LYS A 390 -36.05 12.70 -2.51
N GLU A 391 -36.88 12.24 -3.43
CA GLU A 391 -37.01 10.81 -3.75
C GLU A 391 -35.69 10.23 -4.26
N ASN A 392 -34.98 10.95 -5.14
CA ASN A 392 -33.66 10.57 -5.61
C ASN A 392 -32.67 10.38 -4.44
N ALA A 393 -32.68 11.28 -3.46
CA ALA A 393 -31.82 11.16 -2.29
C ALA A 393 -32.16 9.91 -1.44
N LEU A 394 -33.46 9.66 -1.23
CA LEU A 394 -33.93 8.50 -0.45
C LEU A 394 -33.62 7.17 -1.14
N LEU A 395 -33.78 7.09 -2.47
CA LEU A 395 -33.49 5.89 -3.26
C LEU A 395 -31.97 5.65 -3.39
N SER A 396 -31.18 6.72 -3.48
CA SER A 396 -29.71 6.63 -3.52
C SER A 396 -29.11 6.15 -2.20
N LYS A 397 -29.78 6.40 -1.05
CA LYS A 397 -29.33 5.96 0.28
C LYS A 397 -29.01 4.46 0.37
N PHE A 398 -29.72 3.64 -0.41
CA PHE A 398 -29.53 2.18 -0.47
C PHE A 398 -28.89 1.73 -1.79
N ALA A 399 -28.03 2.57 -2.38
CA ALA A 399 -27.31 2.31 -3.62
C ALA A 399 -28.21 2.07 -4.85
N GLY A 400 -29.39 2.71 -4.87
CA GLY A 400 -30.26 2.73 -6.04
C GLY A 400 -29.65 3.48 -7.21
N GLY A 401 -29.65 2.88 -8.41
CA GLY A 401 -29.50 3.59 -9.68
C GLY A 401 -30.81 4.25 -10.07
N LEU A 402 -30.73 5.49 -10.56
CA LEU A 402 -31.88 6.35 -10.83
C LEU A 402 -31.86 6.84 -12.27
N GLY A 403 -33.00 6.68 -12.96
CA GLY A 403 -33.28 7.35 -14.23
C GLY A 403 -34.40 8.36 -14.06
N ASN A 404 -34.13 9.65 -14.32
CA ASN A 404 -35.14 10.69 -14.22
C ASN A 404 -35.45 11.24 -15.61
N ASP A 405 -36.72 11.23 -16.00
CA ASP A 405 -37.22 11.91 -17.18
C ASP A 405 -37.51 13.39 -16.85
N TRP A 406 -36.74 14.29 -17.48
CA TRP A 406 -36.84 15.75 -17.31
C TRP A 406 -37.64 16.43 -18.42
N THR A 407 -38.15 15.68 -19.39
CA THR A 407 -38.71 16.21 -20.64
C THR A 407 -39.92 17.11 -20.44
N ARG A 408 -40.69 16.92 -19.36
CA ARG A 408 -41.88 17.73 -19.07
C ARG A 408 -41.56 19.12 -18.54
N VAL A 409 -40.39 19.29 -17.92
CA VAL A 409 -40.01 20.56 -17.29
C VAL A 409 -39.80 21.60 -18.38
N ARG A 410 -40.46 22.76 -18.26
CA ARG A 410 -40.45 23.80 -19.29
C ARG A 410 -39.04 24.31 -19.58
N GLY A 411 -38.77 24.53 -20.86
CA GLY A 411 -37.46 24.95 -21.33
C GLY A 411 -37.14 26.43 -21.09
N MET A 412 -35.93 26.82 -21.45
CA MET A 412 -35.45 28.19 -21.27
C MET A 412 -36.33 29.21 -21.98
N GLY A 413 -36.66 30.31 -21.30
CA GLY A 413 -37.47 31.40 -21.84
C GLY A 413 -38.99 31.21 -21.70
N ALA A 414 -39.47 30.02 -21.30
CA ALA A 414 -40.89 29.76 -21.06
C ALA A 414 -41.46 30.63 -19.94
N HIS A 415 -42.70 31.09 -20.08
CA HIS A 415 -43.33 31.99 -19.10
C HIS A 415 -43.68 31.26 -17.79
N ILE A 416 -43.48 31.93 -16.65
CA ILE A 416 -43.87 31.43 -15.32
C ILE A 416 -45.03 32.26 -14.78
N LYS A 417 -46.24 31.66 -14.81
CA LYS A 417 -47.44 32.22 -14.18
C LYS A 417 -47.22 32.29 -12.66
N GLY A 418 -47.44 33.46 -12.06
CA GLY A 418 -47.25 33.70 -10.62
C GLY A 418 -46.08 34.65 -10.34
N THR A 419 -44.84 34.28 -10.71
CA THR A 419 -43.66 35.15 -10.58
C THR A 419 -43.55 36.16 -11.72
N ASN A 420 -44.33 35.98 -12.80
CA ASN A 420 -44.31 36.79 -14.02
C ASN A 420 -42.91 36.84 -14.68
N GLY A 421 -42.10 35.81 -14.46
CA GLY A 421 -40.74 35.68 -14.99
C GLY A 421 -40.63 34.72 -16.17
N LYS A 422 -39.40 34.38 -16.54
CA LYS A 422 -39.04 33.37 -17.55
C LYS A 422 -38.22 32.25 -16.93
N SER A 423 -38.50 31.01 -17.33
CA SER A 423 -37.74 29.83 -16.94
C SER A 423 -36.29 29.91 -17.41
N GLN A 424 -35.38 29.35 -16.61
CA GLN A 424 -33.97 29.17 -16.96
C GLN A 424 -33.69 27.78 -17.55
N GLY A 425 -34.74 26.99 -17.82
CA GLY A 425 -34.65 25.65 -18.38
C GLY A 425 -34.34 24.57 -17.35
N VAL A 426 -34.04 23.37 -17.84
CA VAL A 426 -33.80 22.16 -17.02
C VAL A 426 -32.40 22.13 -16.38
N VAL A 427 -31.42 22.77 -17.00
CA VAL A 427 -29.99 22.69 -16.61
C VAL A 427 -29.73 23.12 -15.15
N PRO A 428 -30.30 24.21 -14.62
CA PRO A 428 -30.10 24.58 -13.22
C PRO A 428 -30.63 23.52 -12.24
N PHE A 429 -31.74 22.86 -12.55
CA PHE A 429 -32.29 21.80 -11.70
C PHE A 429 -31.45 20.53 -11.77
N LEU A 430 -30.95 20.19 -12.96
CA LEU A 430 -29.97 19.11 -13.10
C LEU A 430 -28.71 19.38 -12.28
N LYS A 431 -28.24 20.63 -12.19
CA LYS A 431 -27.13 20.95 -11.28
C LYS A 431 -27.46 20.61 -9.82
N VAL A 432 -28.67 20.90 -9.35
CA VAL A 432 -29.11 20.52 -8.00
C VAL A 432 -29.16 18.99 -7.84
N VAL A 433 -29.61 18.25 -8.85
CA VAL A 433 -29.61 16.78 -8.83
C VAL A 433 -28.19 16.21 -8.78
N ASN A 434 -27.26 16.75 -9.58
CA ASN A 434 -25.84 16.39 -9.52
C ASN A 434 -25.31 16.58 -8.11
N ASP A 435 -25.55 17.75 -7.55
CA ASP A 435 -25.07 18.10 -6.22
C ASP A 435 -25.80 17.31 -5.13
N THR A 436 -27.03 16.85 -5.36
CA THR A 436 -27.76 15.94 -4.45
C THR A 436 -27.19 14.53 -4.50
N ALA A 437 -26.89 13.99 -5.70
CA ALA A 437 -26.18 12.71 -5.85
C ALA A 437 -24.79 12.77 -5.19
N VAL A 438 -24.20 13.96 -5.15
CA VAL A 438 -22.97 14.25 -4.42
C VAL A 438 -23.18 14.43 -2.91
N ALA A 439 -24.26 15.08 -2.47
CA ALA A 439 -24.53 15.39 -1.06
C ALA A 439 -24.85 14.13 -0.23
N VAL A 440 -25.31 13.05 -0.86
CA VAL A 440 -25.45 11.74 -0.20
C VAL A 440 -24.09 11.02 -0.08
N ASN A 441 -22.98 11.77 0.03
CA ASN A 441 -21.63 11.23 0.27
C ASN A 441 -21.07 11.71 1.60
N GLN A 442 -20.34 10.81 2.25
CA GLN A 442 -19.75 11.04 3.56
C GLN A 442 -18.31 11.55 3.39
N CYS A 443 -17.99 12.77 3.84
CA CYS A 443 -16.70 13.43 3.54
C CYS A 443 -16.08 14.18 4.73
N PHE A 444 -14.80 14.56 4.58
CA PHE A 444 -13.98 15.34 5.52
C PHE A 444 -13.68 16.75 5.03
N ALA A 445 -13.35 17.67 5.94
CA ALA A 445 -12.78 18.97 5.57
C ALA A 445 -11.42 18.81 4.86
N PRO A 446 -11.05 19.70 3.92
CA PRO A 446 -9.92 19.54 3.00
C PRO A 446 -8.54 19.62 3.69
N GLU A 447 -8.48 20.26 4.85
CA GLU A 447 -7.26 20.37 5.68
C GLU A 447 -7.08 19.17 6.62
N THR A 448 -8.00 18.20 6.61
CA THR A 448 -7.87 16.99 7.43
C THR A 448 -6.62 16.23 7.01
N VAL A 449 -5.72 15.95 7.96
CA VAL A 449 -4.46 15.26 7.69
C VAL A 449 -4.67 13.75 7.65
N VAL A 450 -4.14 13.12 6.60
CA VAL A 450 -4.15 11.66 6.39
C VAL A 450 -2.72 11.14 6.42
N PHE A 451 -2.50 9.98 7.03
CA PHE A 451 -1.18 9.33 7.02
C PHE A 451 -0.95 8.57 5.72
N THR A 452 0.06 9.01 4.96
CA THR A 452 0.50 8.41 3.70
C THR A 452 1.91 7.83 3.82
N ALA A 453 2.34 7.00 2.87
CA ALA A 453 3.68 6.42 2.88
C ALA A 453 4.77 7.51 2.72
N GLU A 454 4.41 8.63 2.09
CA GLU A 454 5.27 9.82 1.98
C GLU A 454 5.21 10.74 3.21
N GLY A 455 4.46 10.33 4.24
CA GLY A 455 4.24 11.10 5.47
C GLY A 455 2.85 11.72 5.57
N PRO A 456 2.56 12.46 6.65
CA PRO A 456 1.27 13.09 6.88
C PRO A 456 1.05 14.25 5.89
N LYS A 457 -0.05 14.20 5.11
CA LYS A 457 -0.42 15.29 4.20
C LYS A 457 -1.93 15.62 4.30
N PRO A 458 -2.37 16.85 3.97
CA PRO A 458 -3.79 17.18 3.90
C PRO A 458 -4.50 16.30 2.87
N ILE A 459 -5.73 15.89 3.17
CA ILE A 459 -6.55 15.03 2.29
C ILE A 459 -6.75 15.64 0.90
N ARG A 460 -6.79 16.98 0.79
CA ARG A 460 -6.87 17.67 -0.51
C ARG A 460 -5.62 17.50 -1.38
N GLU A 461 -4.49 17.14 -0.80
CA GLU A 461 -3.20 16.98 -1.51
C GLU A 461 -2.92 15.52 -1.89
N VAL A 462 -3.67 14.58 -1.31
CA VAL A 462 -3.64 13.15 -1.68
C VAL A 462 -4.08 12.99 -3.14
N ARG A 463 -3.40 12.10 -3.87
CA ARG A 463 -3.65 11.78 -5.29
C ARG A 463 -3.99 10.30 -5.45
N SER A 464 -4.63 9.95 -6.57
CA SER A 464 -4.75 8.54 -6.96
C SER A 464 -3.35 7.95 -7.18
N GLY A 465 -3.12 6.74 -6.67
CA GLY A 465 -1.80 6.11 -6.61
C GLY A 465 -1.02 6.38 -5.32
N ASP A 466 -1.42 7.37 -4.51
CA ASP A 466 -0.80 7.57 -3.20
C ASP A 466 -1.14 6.40 -2.27
N LEU A 467 -0.18 6.03 -1.43
CA LEU A 467 -0.35 4.96 -0.45
C LEU A 467 -0.82 5.54 0.89
N VAL A 468 -1.97 5.09 1.41
CA VAL A 468 -2.54 5.52 2.70
C VAL A 468 -2.60 4.38 3.71
N LEU A 469 -2.46 4.69 5.00
CA LEU A 469 -2.48 3.69 6.06
C LEU A 469 -3.91 3.18 6.32
N GLY A 470 -4.17 1.91 6.02
CA GLY A 470 -5.47 1.26 6.23
C GLY A 470 -5.71 0.77 7.66
N ARG A 471 -6.80 0.02 7.88
CA ARG A 471 -7.12 -0.63 9.15
C ARG A 471 -6.15 -1.76 9.51
N SER A 472 -5.69 -2.49 8.50
CA SER A 472 -4.75 -3.62 8.59
C SER A 472 -3.36 -3.25 9.11
N GLY A 473 -3.01 -1.96 9.16
CA GLY A 473 -1.68 -1.49 9.56
C GLY A 473 -0.67 -1.44 8.41
N THR A 474 -1.08 -1.87 7.22
CA THR A 474 -0.33 -1.78 5.96
C THR A 474 -0.82 -0.60 5.12
N TYR A 475 0.05 -0.09 4.27
CA TYR A 475 -0.31 0.93 3.31
C TYR A 475 -1.04 0.35 2.09
N ARG A 476 -2.05 1.07 1.61
CA ARG A 476 -2.92 0.67 0.50
C ARG A 476 -3.04 1.81 -0.51
N GLU A 477 -3.20 1.46 -1.77
CA GLU A 477 -3.31 2.44 -2.86
C GLU A 477 -4.65 3.17 -2.81
N VAL A 478 -4.59 4.49 -2.99
CA VAL A 478 -5.78 5.31 -3.25
C VAL A 478 -6.17 5.13 -4.70
N GLU A 479 -7.25 4.39 -4.95
CA GLU A 479 -7.80 4.23 -6.30
C GLU A 479 -8.33 5.56 -6.84
N ARG A 480 -9.06 6.31 -6.01
CA ARG A 480 -9.76 7.53 -6.43
C ARG A 480 -9.82 8.55 -5.30
N THR A 481 -9.47 9.79 -5.63
CA THR A 481 -9.70 10.95 -4.76
C THR A 481 -11.03 11.60 -5.11
N MET A 482 -11.79 12.01 -4.09
CA MET A 482 -13.12 12.56 -4.24
C MET A 482 -13.17 13.94 -3.58
N ARG A 483 -13.73 14.91 -4.28
CA ARG A 483 -13.76 16.32 -3.89
C ARG A 483 -15.13 16.89 -4.20
N TYR A 484 -15.72 17.56 -3.23
CA TYR A 484 -17.13 17.95 -3.31
C TYR A 484 -17.35 19.32 -2.71
N ASN A 485 -18.32 20.06 -3.24
CA ASN A 485 -18.90 21.19 -2.54
C ASN A 485 -20.15 20.73 -1.79
N GLN A 486 -20.36 21.18 -0.56
CA GLN A 486 -21.48 20.70 0.27
C GLN A 486 -21.98 21.73 1.28
N ARG A 487 -23.19 21.48 1.80
CA ARG A 487 -23.85 22.27 2.87
C ARG A 487 -24.40 21.39 3.99
N ASP A 488 -24.06 20.10 4.01
CA ASP A 488 -24.58 19.14 4.97
C ASP A 488 -24.08 19.43 6.39
N PRO A 489 -24.84 19.03 7.42
CA PRO A 489 -24.42 19.17 8.80
C PRO A 489 -23.08 18.49 9.04
N MET A 490 -22.12 19.29 9.51
CA MET A 490 -20.80 18.82 9.91
C MET A 490 -20.67 18.86 11.42
N VAL A 491 -19.83 17.96 11.93
CA VAL A 491 -19.39 17.95 13.33
C VAL A 491 -17.89 18.13 13.43
N GLU A 492 -17.48 18.79 14.50
CA GLU A 492 -16.10 18.81 14.98
C GLU A 492 -15.93 17.71 16.04
N VAL A 493 -15.18 16.67 15.72
CA VAL A 493 -14.85 15.57 16.64
C VAL A 493 -13.47 15.82 17.24
N ARG A 494 -13.43 16.10 18.55
CA ARG A 494 -12.18 16.29 19.30
C ARG A 494 -11.80 15.02 20.04
N VAL A 495 -10.69 14.41 19.63
CA VAL A 495 -10.12 13.21 20.24
C VAL A 495 -9.03 13.61 21.25
N LYS A 496 -8.87 12.87 22.35
CA LYS A 496 -7.90 13.24 23.41
C LYS A 496 -6.46 13.37 22.92
N HIS A 497 -6.04 12.52 21.99
CA HIS A 497 -4.67 12.47 21.47
C HIS A 497 -4.58 12.98 20.02
N SER A 498 -5.34 14.03 19.70
CA SER A 498 -5.26 14.76 18.43
C SER A 498 -4.78 16.19 18.65
N VAL A 499 -3.90 16.70 17.78
CA VAL A 499 -3.44 18.11 17.84
C VAL A 499 -4.56 19.07 17.39
N GLN A 500 -5.23 18.72 16.29
CA GLN A 500 -6.37 19.45 15.76
C GLN A 500 -7.62 18.56 15.78
N PRO A 501 -8.81 19.14 15.92
CA PRO A 501 -10.04 18.37 15.85
C PRO A 501 -10.34 17.94 14.40
N LEU A 502 -11.12 16.88 14.23
CA LEU A 502 -11.57 16.43 12.92
C LEU A 502 -12.87 17.15 12.55
N ARG A 503 -12.88 17.83 11.41
CA ARG A 503 -14.09 18.45 10.85
C ARG A 503 -14.63 17.53 9.76
N VAL A 504 -15.81 16.97 9.99
CA VAL A 504 -16.33 15.86 9.20
C VAL A 504 -17.85 15.94 9.06
N THR A 505 -18.39 15.44 7.95
CA THR A 505 -19.84 15.27 7.79
C THR A 505 -20.38 14.30 8.85
N THR A 506 -21.59 14.57 9.36
CA THR A 506 -22.23 13.76 10.42
C THR A 506 -22.33 12.27 10.07
N GLY A 507 -22.52 11.90 8.81
CA GLY A 507 -22.66 10.51 8.38
C GLY A 507 -21.34 9.73 8.22
N HIS A 508 -20.16 10.35 8.37
CA HIS A 508 -18.91 9.67 8.04
C HIS A 508 -18.48 8.64 9.10
N PRO A 509 -18.13 7.39 8.76
CA PRO A 509 -17.96 6.33 9.74
C PRO A 509 -16.54 6.33 10.32
N PHE A 510 -16.44 6.31 11.64
CA PHE A 510 -15.21 6.05 12.39
C PHE A 510 -15.22 4.66 13.01
N TRP A 511 -14.06 4.04 13.08
CA TRP A 511 -13.91 2.82 13.86
C TRP A 511 -13.94 3.19 15.35
N ALA A 512 -14.99 2.81 16.07
CA ALA A 512 -15.24 3.31 17.41
C ALA A 512 -15.92 2.30 18.35
N ILE A 513 -15.80 2.55 19.65
CA ILE A 513 -16.51 1.84 20.73
C ILE A 513 -17.45 2.84 21.40
N ARG A 514 -18.77 2.59 21.31
CA ARG A 514 -19.82 3.46 21.85
C ARG A 514 -20.24 3.08 23.25
N GLY A 515 -20.85 4.05 23.94
CA GLY A 515 -21.60 3.83 25.18
C GLY A 515 -20.71 3.69 26.41
N VAL A 516 -19.44 4.10 26.31
CA VAL A 516 -18.51 4.03 27.44
C VAL A 516 -18.65 5.32 28.27
N PRO A 517 -19.01 5.23 29.56
CA PRO A 517 -19.10 6.42 30.42
C PRO A 517 -17.75 7.12 30.55
N MET A 518 -17.74 8.46 30.54
CA MET A 518 -16.52 9.27 30.64
C MET A 518 -15.70 8.95 31.91
N GLU A 519 -16.33 8.56 33.01
CA GLU A 519 -15.64 8.24 34.27
C GLU A 519 -15.17 6.79 34.37
N GLN A 520 -15.52 5.93 33.40
CA GLN A 520 -15.19 4.52 33.45
C GLN A 520 -13.68 4.27 33.29
N SER A 521 -13.14 3.38 34.13
CA SER A 521 -11.74 2.97 34.06
C SER A 521 -11.47 2.04 32.87
N ILE A 522 -10.26 2.15 32.29
CA ILE A 522 -9.84 1.35 31.13
C ILE A 522 -9.90 -0.15 31.43
N GLN A 523 -9.48 -0.58 32.61
CA GLN A 523 -9.56 -1.99 33.00
C GLN A 523 -10.99 -2.52 33.00
N ARG A 524 -11.97 -1.69 33.39
CA ARG A 524 -13.39 -2.08 33.34
C ARG A 524 -13.90 -2.15 31.90
N THR A 525 -13.48 -1.21 31.04
CA THR A 525 -13.81 -1.23 29.60
C THR A 525 -13.24 -2.46 28.91
N LEU A 526 -11.97 -2.80 29.15
CA LEU A 526 -11.35 -4.02 28.62
C LEU A 526 -12.10 -5.29 29.04
N ARG A 527 -12.43 -5.43 30.32
CA ARG A 527 -13.24 -6.57 30.81
C ARG A 527 -14.64 -6.64 30.17
N GLN A 528 -15.22 -5.50 29.78
CA GLN A 528 -16.52 -5.47 29.13
C GLN A 528 -16.43 -5.76 27.63
N LEU A 529 -15.32 -5.41 26.98
CA LEU A 529 -14.99 -5.83 25.62
C LEU A 529 -14.77 -7.36 25.57
N GLU A 530 -14.01 -7.92 26.52
CA GLU A 530 -13.78 -9.37 26.64
C GLU A 530 -15.09 -10.15 26.84
N ARG A 531 -16.07 -9.55 27.53
CA ARG A 531 -17.40 -10.14 27.78
C ARG A 531 -18.43 -9.83 26.67
N GLY A 532 -18.02 -9.18 25.58
CA GLY A 532 -18.90 -8.83 24.46
C GLY A 532 -19.95 -7.75 24.74
N ARG A 533 -19.90 -7.07 25.90
CA ARG A 533 -20.87 -6.00 26.24
C ARG A 533 -20.60 -4.71 25.46
N PHE A 534 -19.35 -4.48 25.07
CA PHE A 534 -18.96 -3.45 24.12
C PHE A 534 -18.29 -4.12 22.92
N GLN A 535 -18.43 -3.50 21.76
CA GLN A 535 -17.78 -3.94 20.53
C GLN A 535 -17.23 -2.72 19.79
N ALA A 536 -16.11 -2.89 19.10
CA ALA A 536 -15.63 -1.91 18.15
C ALA A 536 -16.34 -2.10 16.81
N ALA A 537 -16.94 -1.04 16.27
CA ALA A 537 -17.71 -1.07 15.03
C ALA A 537 -17.54 0.26 14.27
N TRP A 538 -18.01 0.30 13.02
CA TRP A 538 -18.12 1.55 12.27
C TRP A 538 -19.30 2.37 12.78
N VAL A 539 -19.02 3.60 13.20
CA VAL A 539 -19.99 4.50 13.84
C VAL A 539 -19.95 5.85 13.13
N GLU A 540 -21.11 6.36 12.74
CA GLU A 540 -21.23 7.68 12.11
C GLU A 540 -20.73 8.78 13.06
N ALA A 541 -20.03 9.78 12.52
CA ALA A 541 -19.39 10.84 13.29
C ALA A 541 -20.37 11.64 14.17
N GLY A 542 -21.60 11.86 13.68
CA GLY A 542 -22.67 12.56 14.41
C GLY A 542 -23.23 11.76 15.58
N ASP A 543 -23.00 10.46 15.59
CA ASP A 543 -23.49 9.52 16.59
C ASP A 543 -22.50 9.30 17.75
N LEU A 544 -21.27 9.79 17.61
CA LEU A 544 -20.23 9.77 18.63
C LEU A 544 -20.58 10.72 19.78
N ARG A 545 -20.30 10.27 21.01
CA ARG A 545 -20.56 11.03 22.23
C ARG A 545 -19.29 11.19 23.06
N PRO A 546 -19.19 12.24 23.90
CA PRO A 546 -18.13 12.34 24.89
C PRO A 546 -18.07 11.09 25.77
N GLY A 547 -16.89 10.45 25.85
CA GLY A 547 -16.69 9.19 26.58
C GLY A 547 -16.44 7.98 25.68
N ASP A 548 -16.97 8.00 24.46
CA ASP A 548 -16.71 6.98 23.44
C ASP A 548 -15.22 6.92 23.07
N TYR A 549 -14.80 5.84 22.42
CA TYR A 549 -13.43 5.67 21.96
C TYR A 549 -13.38 5.56 20.44
N VAL A 550 -12.42 6.25 19.82
CA VAL A 550 -12.09 6.10 18.40
C VAL A 550 -10.78 5.31 18.29
N GLY A 551 -10.77 4.34 17.39
CA GLY A 551 -9.63 3.51 17.07
C GLY A 551 -8.64 4.20 16.14
N GLN A 552 -7.38 3.90 16.33
CA GLN A 552 -6.24 4.35 15.55
C GLN A 552 -5.43 3.12 15.15
N THR A 553 -5.03 3.01 13.89
CA THR A 553 -4.21 1.90 13.43
C THR A 553 -2.76 2.10 13.85
N ILE A 554 -2.12 1.05 14.37
CA ILE A 554 -0.67 1.02 14.60
C ILE A 554 -0.01 0.53 13.30
N PRO A 555 0.83 1.33 12.64
CA PRO A 555 1.52 0.89 11.42
C PRO A 555 2.46 -0.29 11.73
N VAL A 556 2.36 -1.36 10.93
CA VAL A 556 3.20 -2.57 11.10
C VAL A 556 4.38 -2.62 10.13
N GLU A 557 4.36 -1.79 9.09
CA GLU A 557 5.39 -1.79 8.06
C GLU A 557 6.75 -1.36 8.61
N THR A 558 7.76 -2.15 8.24
CA THR A 558 9.17 -1.93 8.60
C THR A 558 10.03 -2.10 7.36
N VAL A 559 10.75 -1.03 6.98
CA VAL A 559 11.64 -0.99 5.83
C VAL A 559 13.06 -0.68 6.33
N PRO A 560 13.93 -1.70 6.48
CA PRO A 560 15.32 -1.49 6.87
C PRO A 560 16.09 -0.73 5.78
N VAL A 561 16.87 0.28 6.18
CA VAL A 561 17.76 0.99 5.25
C VAL A 561 19.16 0.37 5.34
N PRO A 562 19.69 -0.24 4.26
CA PRO A 562 20.98 -0.90 4.29
C PRO A 562 22.11 0.04 4.75
N GLY A 563 22.89 -0.38 5.74
CA GLY A 563 24.00 0.39 6.28
C GLY A 563 23.62 1.57 7.20
N PHE A 564 22.33 1.79 7.46
CA PHE A 564 21.87 2.80 8.42
C PHE A 564 21.83 2.22 9.83
N THR A 565 22.64 2.76 10.74
CA THR A 565 22.81 2.27 12.12
C THR A 565 21.95 3.03 13.13
N GLU A 566 21.85 2.55 14.37
CA GLU A 566 21.18 3.28 15.46
C GLU A 566 21.87 4.62 15.75
N ASP A 567 23.20 4.68 15.64
CA ASP A 567 23.95 5.93 15.79
C ASP A 567 23.61 6.93 14.67
N ASP A 568 23.40 6.45 13.44
CA ASP A 568 22.96 7.30 12.32
C ASP A 568 21.55 7.84 12.57
N ALA A 569 20.66 7.00 13.10
CA ALA A 569 19.30 7.39 13.45
C ALA A 569 19.27 8.46 14.56
N ARG A 570 20.09 8.29 15.61
CA ARG A 570 20.22 9.28 16.69
C ARG A 570 20.77 10.60 16.17
N LEU A 571 21.84 10.58 15.36
CA LEU A 571 22.38 11.81 14.77
C LEU A 571 21.34 12.51 13.88
N TYR A 572 20.58 11.75 13.10
CA TYR A 572 19.49 12.30 12.29
C TYR A 572 18.42 12.98 13.17
N GLY A 573 18.04 12.36 14.29
CA GLY A 573 17.16 12.97 15.29
C GLY A 573 17.69 14.29 15.86
N ILE A 574 18.98 14.33 16.25
CA ILE A 574 19.64 15.56 16.75
C ILE A 574 19.62 16.66 15.69
N LEU A 575 19.84 16.30 14.42
CA LEU A 575 19.80 17.28 13.33
C LEU A 575 18.39 17.82 13.07
N LEU A 576 17.36 17.00 13.29
CA LEU A 576 15.96 17.42 13.22
C LEU A 576 15.60 18.45 14.30
N GLY A 577 16.22 18.40 15.48
CA GLY A 577 16.04 19.44 16.51
C GLY A 577 16.99 20.63 16.36
N ASP A 578 18.20 20.52 16.91
CA ASP A 578 19.19 21.62 16.96
C ASP A 578 20.12 21.71 15.73
N GLY A 579 19.94 20.81 14.76
CA GLY A 579 20.70 20.84 13.51
C GLY A 579 20.32 21.98 12.57
N HIS A 580 21.29 22.45 11.81
CA HIS A 580 21.06 23.38 10.71
C HIS A 580 22.08 23.17 9.60
N LEU A 581 21.71 23.61 8.40
CA LEU A 581 22.56 23.60 7.23
C LEU A 581 22.88 25.04 6.82
N SER A 582 24.15 25.33 6.60
CA SER A 582 24.66 26.67 6.30
C SER A 582 25.54 26.67 5.04
N LYS A 583 25.83 27.87 4.51
CA LYS A 583 26.65 28.09 3.29
C LYS A 583 26.15 27.29 2.08
N ASP A 584 24.89 27.53 1.69
CA ASP A 584 24.26 26.91 0.51
C ASP A 584 24.32 25.38 0.50
N GLY A 585 24.06 24.76 1.65
CA GLY A 585 24.01 23.31 1.76
C GLY A 585 25.35 22.60 2.01
N ARG A 586 26.44 23.35 2.23
CA ARG A 586 27.79 22.79 2.26
C ARG A 586 28.32 22.48 3.66
N GLN A 587 27.70 23.04 4.69
CA GLN A 587 28.16 22.93 6.07
C GLN A 587 27.02 22.53 6.99
N TRP A 588 27.16 21.36 7.63
CA TRP A 588 26.31 20.96 8.74
C TRP A 588 26.73 21.67 10.01
N GLY A 589 25.78 21.92 10.89
CA GLY A 589 26.02 22.39 12.24
C GLY A 589 24.98 21.88 13.24
N VAL A 590 25.43 21.64 14.47
CA VAL A 590 24.57 21.37 15.64
C VAL A 590 24.97 22.35 16.72
N SER A 591 23.97 22.95 17.38
CA SER A 591 24.17 23.89 18.48
C SER A 591 23.77 23.24 19.81
N GLY A 592 24.28 23.78 20.92
CA GLY A 592 23.87 23.40 22.28
C GLY A 592 24.72 24.07 23.36
N ASP A 593 24.35 23.89 24.62
CA ASP A 593 25.13 24.30 25.80
C ASP A 593 26.15 23.21 26.16
N PRO A 594 27.47 23.48 26.08
CA PRO A 594 28.51 22.48 26.35
C PRO A 594 28.52 21.91 27.78
N THR A 595 27.81 22.53 28.72
CA THR A 595 27.73 22.10 30.13
C THR A 595 26.46 21.32 30.46
N ALA A 596 25.38 21.49 29.68
CA ALA A 596 24.09 20.86 29.93
C ALA A 596 23.73 19.77 28.89
N ASP A 597 24.26 19.90 27.67
CA ASP A 597 23.79 19.15 26.52
C ASP A 597 24.71 17.98 26.13
N GLY A 598 24.35 16.78 26.56
CA GLY A 598 25.11 15.55 26.30
C GLY A 598 25.14 15.12 24.83
N HIS A 599 24.26 15.64 23.97
CA HIS A 599 24.26 15.30 22.53
C HIS A 599 25.52 15.79 21.81
N LEU A 600 26.16 16.87 22.30
CA LEU A 600 27.38 17.41 21.70
C LEU A 600 28.56 16.43 21.82
N ASP A 601 28.66 15.70 22.94
CA ASP A 601 29.67 14.66 23.13
C ASP A 601 29.43 13.46 22.22
N PHE A 602 28.18 13.07 22.03
CA PHE A 602 27.81 12.05 21.06
C PHE A 602 28.20 12.45 19.64
N VAL A 603 27.86 13.68 19.20
CA VAL A 603 28.22 14.19 17.86
C VAL A 603 29.74 14.15 17.65
N ARG A 604 30.55 14.57 18.63
CA ARG A 604 32.01 14.48 18.56
C ARG A 604 32.49 13.04 18.37
N ALA A 605 32.00 12.12 19.20
CA ALA A 605 32.39 10.72 19.15
C ALA A 605 32.01 10.08 17.80
N TYR A 606 30.79 10.35 17.33
CA TYR A 606 30.27 9.89 16.05
C TYR A 606 31.14 10.35 14.87
N LEU A 607 31.47 11.65 14.82
CA LEU A 607 32.27 12.23 13.72
C LEU A 607 33.71 11.70 13.75
N ARG A 608 34.33 11.54 14.93
CA ARG A 608 35.66 10.94 15.08
C ARG A 608 35.71 9.50 14.60
N ALA A 609 34.73 8.68 15.00
CA ALA A 609 34.68 7.27 14.63
C ALA A 609 34.60 7.05 13.11
N ARG A 610 33.99 8.00 12.38
CA ARG A 610 33.84 7.96 10.92
C ARG A 610 34.93 8.74 10.15
N GLY A 611 35.93 9.27 10.86
CA GLY A 611 37.02 10.05 10.26
C GLY A 611 36.57 11.37 9.63
N ILE A 612 35.46 11.95 10.10
CA ILE A 612 34.92 13.21 9.58
C ILE A 612 35.55 14.36 10.35
N HIS A 613 36.23 15.25 9.64
CA HIS A 613 36.80 16.46 10.24
C HIS A 613 35.69 17.46 10.64
N PHE A 614 35.74 17.94 11.88
CA PHE A 614 34.84 18.95 12.41
C PHE A 614 35.60 20.05 13.17
N TRP A 615 34.95 21.20 13.35
CA TRP A 615 35.48 22.32 14.14
C TRP A 615 34.39 22.91 15.01
N GLU A 616 34.80 23.61 16.07
CA GLU A 616 33.89 24.15 17.08
C GLU A 616 33.94 25.68 17.09
N THR A 617 32.78 26.32 17.20
CA THR A 617 32.64 27.76 17.42
C THR A 617 32.01 27.97 18.80
N ARG A 618 32.65 28.74 19.68
CA ARG A 618 32.12 29.08 21.01
C ARG A 618 31.67 30.54 21.05
N ARG A 619 30.54 30.80 21.72
CA ARG A 619 30.09 32.15 22.09
C ARG A 619 29.76 32.17 23.58
N GLY A 620 30.65 32.75 24.40
CA GLY A 620 30.49 32.72 25.86
C GLY A 620 30.61 31.30 26.46
N GLU A 621 30.05 31.11 27.66
CA GLU A 621 30.15 29.84 28.41
C GLU A 621 29.02 28.84 28.10
N HIS A 622 27.87 29.32 27.59
CA HIS A 622 26.63 28.54 27.42
C HIS A 622 26.26 28.23 25.96
N TYR A 623 27.12 28.55 24.99
CA TYR A 623 26.82 28.29 23.58
C TYR A 623 28.03 27.73 22.83
N LEU A 624 27.86 26.53 22.30
CA LEU A 624 28.81 25.82 21.45
C LEU A 624 28.11 25.37 20.18
N GLN A 625 28.83 25.45 19.06
CA GLN A 625 28.38 24.95 17.77
C GLN A 625 29.44 24.04 17.17
N ILE A 626 29.06 22.81 16.82
CA ILE A 626 29.93 21.84 16.14
C ILE A 626 29.59 21.88 14.66
N HIS A 627 30.61 22.02 13.80
CA HIS A 627 30.44 22.12 12.36
C HIS A 627 31.28 21.10 11.60
N TRP A 628 30.74 20.58 10.51
CA TRP A 628 31.48 19.73 9.57
C TRP A 628 31.01 19.91 8.13
N ALA A 629 31.82 19.43 7.20
CA ALA A 629 31.49 19.46 5.77
C ALA A 629 30.34 18.50 5.45
N ALA A 630 29.39 18.92 4.61
CA ALA A 630 28.31 18.05 4.13
C ALA A 630 28.77 16.95 3.15
N ARG A 631 29.92 17.16 2.48
CA ARG A 631 30.50 16.23 1.50
C ARG A 631 31.97 15.95 1.78
N ARG A 632 32.40 14.70 1.62
CA ARG A 632 33.80 14.28 1.63
C ARG A 632 34.48 14.94 0.42
N GLY A 633 35.42 15.84 0.65
CA GLY A 633 36.19 16.46 -0.43
C GLY A 633 35.98 17.96 -0.65
N LEU A 634 35.75 18.75 0.40
CA LEU A 634 36.02 20.19 0.33
C LEU A 634 37.52 20.42 0.57
N LEU A 635 38.34 20.32 -0.49
CA LEU A 635 39.70 20.84 -0.43
C LEU A 635 39.63 22.37 -0.52
N ARG A 636 40.10 23.03 0.53
CA ARG A 636 40.31 24.48 0.56
C ARG A 636 41.60 24.78 -0.19
N GLU A 637 41.51 25.45 -1.33
CA GLU A 637 42.68 25.87 -2.09
C GLU A 637 43.46 26.92 -1.29
N GLY A 638 44.71 26.61 -0.93
CA GLY A 638 45.53 27.40 0.00
C GLY A 638 45.90 28.80 -0.48
N SER A 639 45.74 29.09 -1.78
CA SER A 639 46.06 30.38 -2.40
C SER A 639 44.86 31.31 -2.57
N THR A 640 43.64 30.78 -2.74
CA THR A 640 42.44 31.57 -3.08
C THR A 640 41.32 31.48 -2.03
N GLY A 641 41.41 30.53 -1.09
CA GLY A 641 40.38 30.28 -0.09
C GLY A 641 39.06 29.74 -0.64
N ARG A 642 38.99 29.42 -1.94
CA ARG A 642 37.82 28.82 -2.57
C ARG A 642 37.84 27.30 -2.42
N PHE A 643 36.64 26.73 -2.34
CA PHE A 643 36.42 25.30 -2.28
C PHE A 643 36.20 24.73 -3.68
N VAL A 644 36.90 23.65 -4.03
CA VAL A 644 36.78 23.00 -5.34
C VAL A 644 36.52 21.50 -5.15
N GLY A 645 35.43 20.98 -5.74
CA GLY A 645 35.12 19.55 -5.83
C GLY A 645 34.01 19.04 -4.91
N ALA A 646 33.12 18.20 -5.44
CA ALA A 646 32.04 17.52 -4.72
C ALA A 646 32.32 16.01 -4.69
N GLY A 647 32.79 15.47 -3.57
CA GLY A 647 32.83 14.03 -3.35
C GLY A 647 31.58 13.52 -2.61
N ALA A 648 31.60 12.25 -2.22
CA ALA A 648 30.47 11.54 -1.59
C ALA A 648 30.02 12.22 -0.28
N ASP A 649 28.73 12.13 0.06
CA ASP A 649 28.18 12.74 1.28
C ASP A 649 28.88 12.21 2.54
N THR A 650 29.05 13.07 3.55
CA THR A 650 29.71 12.67 4.81
C THR A 650 28.84 11.80 5.71
N LEU A 651 27.53 11.84 5.52
CA LEU A 651 26.52 11.14 6.30
C LEU A 651 25.67 10.22 5.40
N PRO A 652 25.00 9.19 5.95
CA PRO A 652 24.10 8.30 5.18
C PRO A 652 22.74 8.94 4.82
N PHE A 653 22.64 10.27 4.95
CA PHE A 653 21.46 11.07 4.63
C PHE A 653 21.86 12.47 4.18
N VAL A 654 20.99 13.09 3.39
CA VAL A 654 21.22 14.36 2.68
C VAL A 654 20.34 15.47 3.23
N ALA A 655 20.56 16.70 2.75
CA ALA A 655 19.76 17.87 3.12
C ALA A 655 18.27 17.70 2.83
N GLU A 656 17.93 17.04 1.72
CA GLU A 656 16.56 16.73 1.31
C GLU A 656 15.87 15.73 2.25
N ASP A 657 16.63 14.98 3.06
CA ASP A 657 16.04 14.14 4.10
C ASP A 657 15.68 14.94 5.35
N LEU A 658 16.26 16.12 5.54
CA LEU A 658 16.02 16.96 6.71
C LEU A 658 14.97 18.03 6.42
N TYR A 659 15.01 18.62 5.23
CA TYR A 659 14.14 19.73 4.82
C TYR A 659 13.22 19.34 3.66
N ASP A 660 11.94 19.69 3.76
CA ASP A 660 10.99 19.57 2.67
C ASP A 660 11.24 20.62 1.56
N ALA A 661 10.46 20.57 0.48
CA ALA A 661 10.56 21.51 -0.63
C ALA A 661 10.29 22.98 -0.23
N GLN A 662 9.69 23.23 0.93
CA GLN A 662 9.43 24.56 1.49
C GLN A 662 10.48 24.97 2.55
N GLY A 663 11.54 24.17 2.75
CA GLY A 663 12.60 24.44 3.72
C GLY A 663 12.20 24.16 5.17
N ARG A 664 11.09 23.45 5.42
CA ARG A 664 10.65 23.07 6.76
C ARG A 664 11.24 21.73 7.14
N LYS A 665 11.58 21.55 8.42
CA LYS A 665 12.11 20.26 8.89
C LYS A 665 11.04 19.17 8.82
N HIS A 666 11.40 17.96 8.41
CA HIS A 666 10.50 16.81 8.36
C HIS A 666 11.27 15.50 8.51
N ILE A 667 10.58 14.42 8.86
CA ILE A 667 11.16 13.08 8.82
C ILE A 667 10.97 12.54 7.40
N ALA A 668 12.07 12.20 6.73
CA ALA A 668 12.07 11.72 5.36
C ALA A 668 11.27 10.41 5.21
N PRO A 669 10.50 10.23 4.13
CA PRO A 669 9.74 8.99 3.88
C PRO A 669 10.57 7.72 3.99
N ARG A 670 11.77 7.71 3.39
CA ARG A 670 12.69 6.56 3.43
C ARG A 670 13.21 6.21 4.83
N LEU A 671 13.09 7.12 5.80
CA LEU A 671 13.49 6.96 7.20
C LEU A 671 12.28 6.86 8.15
N ALA A 672 11.05 6.92 7.64
CA ALA A 672 9.85 6.90 8.45
C ALA A 672 9.49 5.48 8.95
N HIS A 673 9.92 4.43 8.24
CA HIS A 673 9.57 3.03 8.51
C HIS A 673 10.74 2.21 9.06
N LEU A 674 11.72 2.85 9.71
CA LEU A 674 12.89 2.15 10.24
C LEU A 674 12.51 1.06 11.28
N PRO A 675 13.31 0.00 11.42
CA PRO A 675 13.24 -0.94 12.53
C PRO A 675 13.14 -0.28 13.90
N ARG A 676 12.42 -0.93 14.82
CA ARG A 676 12.12 -0.40 16.15
C ARG A 676 13.33 0.16 16.93
N PRO A 677 14.51 -0.48 16.97
CA PRO A 677 15.68 0.08 17.65
C PRO A 677 16.14 1.43 17.07
N GLN A 678 16.12 1.55 15.74
CA GLN A 678 16.50 2.77 15.02
C GLN A 678 15.45 3.88 15.21
N THR A 679 14.16 3.53 15.20
CA THR A 679 13.09 4.49 15.54
C THR A 679 13.25 5.04 16.95
N LEU A 680 13.58 4.19 17.93
CA LEU A 680 13.85 4.64 19.30
C LEU A 680 15.08 5.55 19.38
N ALA A 681 16.14 5.25 18.63
CA ALA A 681 17.34 6.08 18.56
C ALA A 681 17.07 7.45 17.90
N LEU A 682 16.29 7.49 16.83
CA LEU A 682 15.84 8.74 16.18
C LEU A 682 15.03 9.60 17.16
N LEU A 683 14.04 9.00 17.84
CA LEU A 683 13.23 9.70 18.83
C LEU A 683 14.06 10.22 20.00
N HIS A 684 15.05 9.44 20.46
CA HIS A 684 15.98 9.87 21.49
C HIS A 684 16.74 11.12 21.07
N GLY A 685 17.33 11.12 19.87
CA GLY A 685 18.07 12.25 19.32
C GLY A 685 17.23 13.52 19.15
N LEU A 686 15.97 13.38 18.74
CA LEU A 686 15.07 14.52 18.55
C LEU A 686 14.56 15.10 19.88
N LEU A 687 14.26 14.23 20.85
CA LEU A 687 13.70 14.64 22.13
C LEU A 687 14.76 15.11 23.14
N GLU A 688 16.04 14.77 22.93
CA GLU A 688 17.13 15.31 23.75
C GLU A 688 17.51 16.76 23.38
N THR A 689 17.21 17.19 22.15
CA THR A 689 17.49 18.56 21.67
C THR A 689 16.28 19.50 21.80
N ASP A 690 15.18 19.19 21.13
CA ASP A 690 13.98 20.05 21.05
C ASP A 690 12.87 19.60 22.03
N GLY A 691 13.15 18.53 22.78
CA GLY A 691 12.26 18.01 23.81
C GLY A 691 12.70 18.44 25.21
N GLY A 692 11.77 18.32 26.15
CA GLY A 692 12.07 18.58 27.56
C GLY A 692 11.24 17.68 28.47
N VAL A 693 11.73 17.46 29.70
CA VAL A 693 11.01 16.70 30.72
C VAL A 693 10.46 17.66 31.76
N SER A 694 9.14 17.82 31.80
CA SER A 694 8.47 18.64 32.82
C SER A 694 8.18 17.80 34.06
N ARG A 695 8.59 18.31 35.24
CA ARG A 695 8.33 17.73 36.58
C ARG A 695 8.71 16.24 36.71
N GLY A 696 9.66 15.77 35.90
CA GLY A 696 10.14 14.38 35.88
C GLY A 696 9.11 13.33 35.43
N LYS A 697 7.98 13.75 34.82
CA LYS A 697 6.83 12.87 34.53
C LYS A 697 6.25 12.99 33.11
N GLU A 698 6.44 14.13 32.44
CA GLU A 698 5.82 14.38 31.13
C GLU A 698 6.86 14.92 30.16
N ILE A 699 7.01 14.26 29.02
CA ILE A 699 7.92 14.68 27.95
C ILE A 699 7.13 15.66 27.08
N HIS A 700 7.69 16.83 26.82
CA HIS A 700 7.12 17.80 25.89
C HIS A 700 8.07 18.02 24.73
N PHE A 701 7.53 18.38 23.58
CA PHE A 701 8.27 18.74 22.38
C PHE A 701 7.58 19.94 21.73
N THR A 702 8.35 20.95 21.34
CA THR A 702 7.80 22.15 20.71
C THR A 702 8.52 22.39 19.38
N SER A 703 7.78 22.48 18.28
CA SER A 703 8.36 22.81 16.97
C SER A 703 7.52 23.81 16.21
N THR A 704 8.16 24.64 15.39
CA THR A 704 7.49 25.51 14.42
C THR A 704 7.12 24.78 13.13
N SER A 705 7.67 23.57 12.91
CA SER A 705 7.42 22.76 11.72
C SER A 705 6.28 21.77 11.95
N GLN A 706 5.16 21.97 11.23
CA GLN A 706 4.03 21.04 11.23
C GLN A 706 4.41 19.64 10.71
N PRO A 707 5.13 19.49 9.57
CA PRO A 707 5.57 18.17 9.10
C PRO A 707 6.41 17.40 10.12
N LEU A 708 7.29 18.09 10.86
CA LEU A 708 8.10 17.46 11.91
C LEU A 708 7.23 17.01 13.09
N ALA A 709 6.32 17.86 13.56
CA ALA A 709 5.43 17.53 14.66
C ALA A 709 4.54 16.32 14.33
N GLU A 710 3.92 16.31 13.15
CA GLU A 710 3.10 15.18 12.71
C GLU A 710 3.94 13.93 12.41
N GLY A 711 5.16 14.08 11.87
CA GLY A 711 6.11 12.99 11.70
C GLY A 711 6.51 12.33 13.03
N LEU A 712 6.77 13.13 14.07
CA LEU A 712 7.04 12.65 15.43
C LEU A 712 5.82 11.91 16.00
N ARG A 713 4.61 12.45 15.83
CA ARG A 713 3.37 11.74 16.23
C ARG A 713 3.22 10.40 15.52
N TYR A 714 3.56 10.33 14.24
CA TYR A 714 3.55 9.09 13.47
C TYR A 714 4.57 8.07 14.02
N GLN A 715 5.80 8.49 14.32
CA GLN A 715 6.81 7.59 14.93
C GLN A 715 6.36 7.08 16.31
N LEU A 716 5.71 7.91 17.12
CA LEU A 716 5.15 7.50 18.42
C LEU A 716 4.00 6.51 18.24
N LEU A 717 3.14 6.72 17.23
CA LEU A 717 2.05 5.80 16.89
C LEU A 717 2.57 4.42 16.50
N ARG A 718 3.69 4.33 15.75
CA ARG A 718 4.40 3.05 15.46
C ARG A 718 4.86 2.31 16.71
N LEU A 719 5.15 3.04 17.79
CA LEU A 719 5.48 2.45 19.10
C LEU A 719 4.23 2.14 19.95
N GLY A 720 3.01 2.33 19.42
CA GLY A 720 1.76 2.17 20.16
C GLY A 720 1.53 3.26 21.21
N VAL A 721 2.17 4.43 21.04
CA VAL A 721 2.08 5.57 21.95
C VAL A 721 1.31 6.71 21.28
N PRO A 722 0.10 7.06 21.76
CA PRO A 722 -0.63 8.16 21.20
C PRO A 722 -0.10 9.48 21.78
N CYS A 723 0.09 10.46 20.92
CA CYS A 723 0.63 11.76 21.31
C CYS A 723 -0.45 12.82 21.27
N ALA A 724 -0.69 13.48 22.41
CA ALA A 724 -1.53 14.67 22.45
C ALA A 724 -0.72 15.89 22.00
N GLY A 725 -1.40 16.95 21.58
CA GLY A 725 -0.72 18.22 21.33
C GLY A 725 -1.69 19.37 21.14
N GLN A 726 -1.12 20.57 20.99
CA GLN A 726 -1.84 21.81 20.82
C GLN A 726 -1.10 22.69 19.82
N TYR A 727 -1.87 23.38 18.98
CA TYR A 727 -1.37 24.45 18.13
C TYR A 727 -1.51 25.80 18.85
N ARG A 728 -0.46 26.60 18.87
CA ARG A 728 -0.45 27.97 19.42
C ARG A 728 0.10 28.96 18.41
N GLU A 729 -0.57 30.09 18.28
CA GLU A 729 -0.06 31.28 17.59
C GLU A 729 0.23 32.35 18.63
N ARG A 730 1.43 32.94 18.60
CA ARG A 730 1.81 34.07 19.45
C ARG A 730 2.39 35.17 18.59
N GLU A 731 1.87 36.38 18.73
CA GLU A 731 2.58 37.56 18.25
C GLU A 731 3.79 37.78 19.15
N GLN A 732 4.99 37.70 18.57
CA GLN A 732 6.21 38.08 19.26
C GLN A 732 6.71 39.39 18.66
N ALA A 733 6.96 40.35 19.55
CA ALA A 733 7.77 41.53 19.29
C ALA A 733 8.94 41.45 20.27
N HIS A 734 10.13 41.08 19.79
CA HIS A 734 11.34 41.14 20.60
C HIS A 734 12.45 41.86 19.83
N THR A 735 13.22 42.67 20.55
CA THR A 735 14.38 43.38 20.02
C THR A 735 15.65 42.61 20.39
N GLY A 736 16.39 42.17 19.38
CA GLY A 736 17.72 41.57 19.55
C GLY A 736 18.80 42.59 19.19
N VAL A 737 19.88 42.65 19.96
CA VAL A 737 21.05 43.50 19.66
C VAL A 737 22.10 42.66 18.95
N ARG A 738 22.56 43.07 17.78
CA ARG A 738 23.71 42.44 17.09
C ARG A 738 25.03 42.77 17.78
N ASP A 739 26.07 41.99 17.49
CA ASP A 739 27.44 42.23 17.99
C ASP A 739 28.02 43.60 17.58
N ASP A 740 27.41 44.29 16.61
CA ASP A 740 27.73 45.65 16.17
C ASP A 740 26.94 46.75 16.90
N GLY A 741 26.10 46.40 17.88
CA GLY A 741 25.27 47.32 18.66
C GLY A 741 23.95 47.72 17.99
N THR A 742 23.61 47.18 16.82
CA THR A 742 22.34 47.49 16.15
C THR A 742 21.17 46.68 16.71
N GLU A 743 20.07 47.36 17.07
CA GLU A 743 18.82 46.73 17.49
C GLU A 743 18.01 46.26 16.28
N ILE A 744 17.59 45.00 16.30
CA ILE A 744 16.71 44.37 15.32
C ILE A 744 15.42 44.00 16.00
N ALA A 745 14.33 44.60 15.56
CA ALA A 745 12.99 44.19 15.97
C ALA A 745 12.56 42.96 15.14
N PHE A 746 12.37 41.84 15.81
CA PHE A 746 11.69 40.67 15.26
C PHE A 746 10.21 40.81 15.57
N THR A 747 9.43 41.26 14.60
CA THR A 747 7.97 41.26 14.65
C THR A 747 7.44 40.14 13.75
N GLY A 748 6.72 39.18 14.34
CA GLY A 748 6.13 38.08 13.58
C GLY A 748 5.19 37.21 14.41
N THR A 749 4.22 36.61 13.75
CA THR A 749 3.37 35.57 14.34
C THR A 749 4.17 34.27 14.41
N CYS A 750 4.63 33.90 15.60
CA CYS A 750 5.29 32.62 15.84
C CYS A 750 4.23 31.53 15.97
N LYS A 751 4.28 30.53 15.08
CA LYS A 751 3.43 29.34 15.08
C LYS A 751 4.18 28.21 15.77
N ALA A 752 3.60 27.62 16.81
CA ALA A 752 4.21 26.54 17.57
C ALA A 752 3.26 25.35 17.71
N TYR A 753 3.79 24.16 17.49
CA TYR A 753 3.14 22.87 17.73
C TYR A 753 3.75 22.27 18.99
N ASP A 754 2.97 22.23 20.06
CA ASP A 754 3.39 21.65 21.33
C ASP A 754 2.81 20.26 21.47
N LEU A 755 3.67 19.27 21.62
CA LEU A 755 3.31 17.88 21.80
C LEU A 755 3.55 17.47 23.25
N SER A 756 2.58 16.74 23.81
CA SER A 756 2.68 16.10 25.12
C SER A 756 2.81 14.60 24.92
N ILE A 757 4.02 14.10 25.17
CA ILE A 757 4.43 12.73 24.89
C ILE A 757 4.38 11.93 26.19
N PRO A 758 3.58 10.84 26.25
CA PRO A 758 3.58 9.96 27.40
C PRO A 758 4.94 9.28 27.60
N ALA A 759 5.49 9.38 28.81
CA ALA A 759 6.74 8.71 29.19
C ALA A 759 6.54 7.19 29.35
N VAL A 760 6.50 6.45 28.24
CA VAL A 760 6.49 4.97 28.26
C VAL A 760 7.87 4.43 28.69
N PRO A 761 7.96 3.23 29.29
CA PRO A 761 9.21 2.73 29.89
C PRO A 761 10.46 2.87 29.01
N GLU A 762 10.37 2.48 27.73
CA GLU A 762 11.51 2.51 26.79
C GLU A 762 11.99 3.92 26.46
N LEU A 763 11.09 4.89 26.35
CA LEU A 763 11.45 6.30 26.14
C LEU A 763 11.92 6.94 27.45
N ALA A 764 11.31 6.55 28.56
CA ALA A 764 11.60 7.08 29.88
C ALA A 764 13.01 6.71 30.35
N GLU A 765 13.43 5.47 30.11
CA GLU A 765 14.79 5.00 30.39
C GLU A 765 15.84 5.79 29.59
N ARG A 766 15.60 6.02 28.30
CA ARG A 766 16.53 6.75 27.42
C ARG A 766 16.64 8.24 27.76
N LEU A 767 15.52 8.87 28.11
CA LEU A 767 15.45 10.29 28.46
C LEU A 767 15.66 10.57 29.96
N GLY A 768 15.97 9.55 30.77
CA GLY A 768 16.20 9.69 32.21
C GLY A 768 14.99 10.19 33.01
N CYS A 769 13.76 9.86 32.60
CA CYS A 769 12.53 10.29 33.28
C CYS A 769 11.75 9.12 33.91
N ARG A 770 10.78 9.41 34.78
CA ARG A 770 9.98 8.36 35.44
C ARG A 770 8.90 7.83 34.49
N PRO A 771 8.76 6.50 34.33
CA PRO A 771 7.73 5.94 33.47
C PRO A 771 6.32 6.20 34.00
N LEU A 772 5.38 6.37 33.07
CA LEU A 772 3.98 6.61 33.37
C LEU A 772 3.33 5.37 34.02
N SER A 773 2.70 5.55 35.18
CA SER A 773 2.06 4.46 35.94
C SER A 773 0.60 4.16 35.53
N LYS A 774 -0.11 5.14 34.96
CA LYS A 774 -1.50 4.98 34.50
C LYS A 774 -1.65 5.48 33.06
N ARG A 775 -2.03 4.57 32.16
CA ARG A 775 -2.32 4.91 30.76
C ARG A 775 -3.76 5.41 30.62
N ASN A 776 -3.97 6.31 29.67
CA ASN A 776 -5.27 6.88 29.32
C ASN A 776 -5.80 6.40 27.96
N TRP A 777 -5.13 5.41 27.38
CA TRP A 777 -5.46 4.70 26.15
C TRP A 777 -5.23 3.22 26.38
N PHE A 778 -5.74 2.40 25.47
CA PHE A 778 -5.47 0.96 25.46
C PHE A 778 -5.35 0.47 24.03
N VAL A 779 -4.73 -0.70 23.87
CA VAL A 779 -4.67 -1.41 22.59
C VAL A 779 -5.60 -2.61 22.69
N TRP A 780 -6.45 -2.80 21.68
CA TRP A 780 -7.37 -3.92 21.58
C TRP A 780 -7.37 -4.44 20.14
N LYS A 781 -7.12 -5.75 19.96
CA LYS A 781 -7.00 -6.41 18.64
C LYS A 781 -6.09 -5.63 17.65
N GLY A 782 -4.90 -5.22 18.10
CA GLY A 782 -3.92 -4.52 17.25
C GLY A 782 -4.21 -3.03 16.99
N GLN A 783 -5.31 -2.48 17.51
CA GLN A 783 -5.68 -1.08 17.32
C GLN A 783 -5.62 -0.29 18.61
N LEU A 784 -5.20 0.96 18.53
CA LEU A 784 -5.09 1.87 19.66
C LEU A 784 -6.38 2.67 19.82
N PHE A 785 -7.00 2.62 20.99
CA PHE A 785 -8.23 3.36 21.27
C PHE A 785 -7.99 4.62 22.10
N SER A 786 -8.46 5.75 21.56
CA SER A 786 -8.33 7.08 22.13
C SER A 786 -9.71 7.67 22.42
N ARG A 787 -9.87 8.34 23.56
CA ARG A 787 -11.19 8.80 24.02
C ARG A 787 -11.65 10.06 23.28
N VAL A 788 -12.91 10.09 22.86
CA VAL A 788 -13.62 11.27 22.35
C VAL A 788 -13.90 12.22 23.50
N ARG A 789 -13.42 13.45 23.39
CA ARG A 789 -13.58 14.50 24.40
C ARG A 789 -14.83 15.34 24.16
N ARG A 790 -15.08 15.68 22.90
CA ARG A 790 -16.16 16.58 22.49
C ARG A 790 -16.57 16.26 21.06
N VAL A 791 -17.85 16.37 20.78
CA VAL A 791 -18.43 16.33 19.43
C VAL A 791 -19.41 17.49 19.36
N GLU A 792 -19.19 18.41 18.43
CA GLU A 792 -20.00 19.63 18.31
C GLU A 792 -20.44 19.87 16.87
N PRO A 793 -21.68 20.33 16.64
CA PRO A 793 -22.06 20.80 15.32
C PRO A 793 -21.24 22.05 14.95
N ILE A 794 -20.85 22.15 13.69
CA ILE A 794 -20.14 23.30 13.14
C ILE A 794 -20.83 23.82 11.89
N GLU A 795 -20.54 25.06 11.52
CA GLU A 795 -20.92 25.57 10.20
C GLU A 795 -20.26 24.70 9.11
N PRO A 796 -21.05 24.20 8.14
CA PRO A 796 -20.54 23.37 7.05
C PRO A 796 -19.42 24.05 6.27
N VAL A 797 -18.31 23.35 6.08
CA VAL A 797 -17.24 23.80 5.19
C VAL A 797 -17.72 23.65 3.75
N PRO A 798 -17.62 24.68 2.90
CA PRO A 798 -18.19 24.65 1.55
C PRO A 798 -17.55 23.59 0.66
N PHE A 799 -16.35 23.11 0.99
CA PHE A 799 -15.56 22.16 0.24
C PHE A 799 -15.13 21.00 1.16
N VAL A 800 -15.27 19.76 0.72
CA VAL A 800 -14.92 18.53 1.45
C VAL A 800 -14.24 17.50 0.53
N CYS A 801 -13.52 16.56 1.11
CA CYS A 801 -12.79 15.51 0.41
C CYS A 801 -13.02 14.13 1.04
N ASP A 802 -12.88 13.08 0.24
CA ASP A 802 -12.91 11.68 0.68
C ASP A 802 -11.99 10.82 -0.23
N LEU A 803 -11.59 9.64 0.22
CA LEU A 803 -10.66 8.75 -0.48
C LEU A 803 -11.28 7.37 -0.69
N LYS A 804 -11.16 6.84 -1.90
CA LYS A 804 -11.40 5.43 -2.19
C LYS A 804 -10.07 4.67 -2.15
N VAL A 805 -9.97 3.68 -1.28
CA VAL A 805 -8.75 2.91 -1.00
C VAL A 805 -8.98 1.45 -1.35
N GLU A 806 -7.99 0.83 -2.00
CA GLU A 806 -8.04 -0.57 -2.43
C GLU A 806 -8.14 -1.55 -1.24
N GLY A 807 -9.06 -2.51 -1.34
CA GLY A 807 -9.19 -3.67 -0.45
C GLY A 807 -9.79 -3.37 0.93
N ASP A 808 -9.12 -2.54 1.75
CA ASP A 808 -9.43 -2.32 3.17
C ASP A 808 -10.52 -1.26 3.41
N GLU A 809 -10.97 -0.59 2.34
CA GLU A 809 -12.01 0.46 2.32
C GLU A 809 -11.88 1.49 3.47
N SER A 810 -10.66 1.73 3.95
CA SER A 810 -10.40 2.54 5.15
C SER A 810 -9.08 3.27 5.05
N TYR A 811 -8.97 4.39 5.76
CA TYR A 811 -7.73 5.16 5.87
C TYR A 811 -7.61 5.87 7.21
N MET A 812 -6.37 6.06 7.64
CA MET A 812 -6.05 6.65 8.92
C MET A 812 -5.87 8.17 8.81
N THR A 813 -6.74 8.92 9.51
CA THR A 813 -6.56 10.36 9.73
C THR A 813 -5.61 10.60 10.91
N HIS A 814 -5.17 11.84 11.15
CA HIS A 814 -4.30 12.17 12.29
C HIS A 814 -4.91 11.93 13.68
N ALA A 815 -6.19 11.58 13.77
CA ALA A 815 -6.93 11.43 15.01
C ALA A 815 -7.76 10.14 15.12
N GLY A 816 -8.11 9.50 14.00
CA GLY A 816 -8.93 8.30 14.00
C GLY A 816 -8.97 7.57 12.66
N LEU A 817 -9.22 6.26 12.71
CA LEU A 817 -9.44 5.42 11.55
C LEU A 817 -10.85 5.68 10.99
N ALA A 818 -10.91 6.03 9.71
CA ALA A 818 -12.14 6.30 9.00
C ALA A 818 -12.38 5.24 7.91
N HIS A 819 -13.64 4.96 7.62
CA HIS A 819 -14.04 4.17 6.46
C HIS A 819 -14.13 5.10 5.24
N ASN A 820 -13.89 4.60 4.03
CA ASN A 820 -14.24 5.36 2.84
C ASN A 820 -15.76 5.65 2.87
N GLY A 821 -16.18 6.84 2.44
CA GLY A 821 -17.58 7.24 2.46
C GLY A 821 -18.45 6.53 1.41
N GLY A 822 -17.96 5.45 0.82
CA GLY A 822 -18.44 4.88 -0.42
C GLY A 822 -19.16 3.53 -0.28
N LYS A 823 -20.30 3.47 0.43
CA LYS A 823 -21.34 2.54 -0.06
C LYS A 823 -21.66 2.98 -1.50
N ARG A 824 -21.60 2.04 -2.45
CA ARG A 824 -21.71 2.22 -3.92
C ARG A 824 -22.38 3.55 -4.31
N LYS A 825 -21.66 4.41 -5.03
CA LYS A 825 -22.18 5.68 -5.56
C LYS A 825 -23.59 5.46 -6.13
N GLY A 826 -24.59 6.17 -5.61
CA GLY A 826 -25.88 6.29 -6.27
C GLY A 826 -25.63 6.82 -7.68
N ALA A 827 -25.95 6.03 -8.70
CA ALA A 827 -25.76 6.44 -10.09
C ALA A 827 -27.04 7.11 -10.56
N VAL A 828 -27.00 8.42 -10.82
CA VAL A 828 -28.14 9.16 -11.35
C VAL A 828 -27.94 9.43 -12.84
N CYS A 829 -28.98 9.21 -13.63
CA CYS A 829 -29.03 9.50 -15.04
C CYS A 829 -30.24 10.39 -15.35
N ALA A 830 -30.01 11.55 -15.96
CA ALA A 830 -31.07 12.39 -16.49
C ALA A 830 -31.36 12.03 -17.94
N TYR A 831 -32.65 11.98 -18.30
CA TYR A 831 -33.16 11.72 -19.64
C TYR A 831 -33.86 12.96 -20.17
N LEU A 832 -33.58 13.29 -21.44
CA LEU A 832 -34.23 14.40 -22.15
C LEU A 832 -34.51 14.00 -23.60
N GLU A 833 -35.71 14.30 -24.10
CA GLU A 833 -36.04 14.07 -25.51
C GLU A 833 -35.36 15.06 -26.47
N THR A 834 -35.03 14.58 -27.68
CA THR A 834 -34.28 15.34 -28.69
C THR A 834 -34.96 16.63 -29.16
N TRP A 835 -36.28 16.74 -29.08
CA TRP A 835 -37.01 17.95 -29.50
C TRP A 835 -37.07 19.03 -28.41
N HIS A 836 -36.63 18.73 -27.19
CA HIS A 836 -36.68 19.68 -26.09
C HIS A 836 -35.77 20.87 -26.37
N ILE A 837 -36.23 22.09 -26.15
CA ILE A 837 -35.46 23.31 -26.47
C ILE A 837 -34.10 23.42 -25.77
N ASP A 838 -33.98 22.84 -24.58
CA ASP A 838 -32.72 22.81 -23.83
C ASP A 838 -31.75 21.68 -24.24
N ILE A 839 -32.04 20.92 -25.32
CA ILE A 839 -31.25 19.72 -25.67
C ILE A 839 -29.78 20.03 -25.96
N GLU A 840 -29.48 21.16 -26.61
CA GLU A 840 -28.11 21.54 -26.93
C GLU A 840 -27.29 21.78 -25.66
N ASP A 841 -27.84 22.56 -24.72
CA ASP A 841 -27.24 22.80 -23.41
C ASP A 841 -27.13 21.51 -22.59
N PHE A 842 -28.12 20.62 -22.68
CA PHE A 842 -28.12 19.31 -22.03
C PHE A 842 -26.98 18.40 -22.51
N LEU A 843 -26.69 18.39 -23.81
CA LEU A 843 -25.57 17.63 -24.38
C LEU A 843 -24.20 18.16 -23.93
N GLU A 844 -24.12 19.42 -23.48
CA GLU A 844 -22.88 20.00 -22.99
C GLU A 844 -22.59 19.74 -21.51
N LEU A 845 -23.56 19.21 -20.75
CA LEU A 845 -23.49 19.09 -19.29
C LEU A 845 -22.23 18.35 -18.78
N ARG A 846 -21.71 17.40 -19.58
CA ARG A 846 -20.54 16.58 -19.23
C ARG A 846 -19.24 17.04 -19.88
N LYS A 847 -19.23 18.13 -20.67
CA LYS A 847 -17.99 18.66 -21.25
C LYS A 847 -17.07 19.18 -20.13
N ASN A 848 -15.77 18.90 -20.24
CA ASN A 848 -14.76 19.34 -19.28
C ASN A 848 -14.39 20.83 -19.40
N THR A 849 -14.98 21.56 -20.34
CA THR A 849 -14.70 22.97 -20.62
C THR A 849 -15.99 23.79 -20.70
N GLY A 850 -15.95 25.07 -20.31
CA GLY A 850 -17.09 25.99 -20.31
C GLY A 850 -17.44 26.51 -18.91
N ASP A 851 -18.68 27.01 -18.74
CA ASP A 851 -19.15 27.54 -17.46
C ASP A 851 -19.46 26.41 -16.46
N GLU A 852 -18.61 26.26 -15.46
CA GLU A 852 -18.70 25.26 -14.38
C GLU A 852 -20.04 25.26 -13.65
N ARG A 853 -20.71 26.43 -13.57
CA ARG A 853 -22.01 26.54 -12.89
C ARG A 853 -23.12 25.76 -13.60
N ARG A 854 -22.90 25.39 -14.86
CA ARG A 854 -23.83 24.66 -15.72
C ARG A 854 -23.34 23.24 -16.03
N ARG A 855 -22.28 22.74 -15.37
CA ARG A 855 -21.72 21.40 -15.59
C ARG A 855 -22.13 20.40 -14.51
N THR A 856 -22.30 19.14 -14.91
CA THR A 856 -22.71 18.05 -14.04
C THR A 856 -21.80 16.84 -14.26
N HIS A 857 -20.71 16.77 -13.50
CA HIS A 857 -19.67 15.75 -13.66
C HIS A 857 -20.02 14.39 -13.04
N ASP A 858 -20.94 14.37 -12.08
CA ASP A 858 -21.23 13.21 -11.24
C ASP A 858 -22.56 12.52 -11.60
N MET A 859 -23.32 13.07 -12.56
CA MET A 859 -24.47 12.39 -13.17
C MET A 859 -24.18 11.93 -14.59
N ASN A 860 -24.93 10.93 -15.05
CA ASN A 860 -24.99 10.56 -16.45
C ASN A 860 -26.12 11.32 -17.17
N THR A 861 -25.97 11.52 -18.46
CA THR A 861 -26.99 12.08 -19.35
C THR A 861 -27.34 11.05 -20.40
N ALA A 862 -28.63 10.95 -20.73
CA ALA A 862 -29.16 10.10 -21.77
C ALA A 862 -30.15 10.90 -22.61
N ASN A 863 -30.10 10.71 -23.93
CA ASN A 863 -31.02 11.34 -24.87
C ASN A 863 -32.03 10.30 -25.34
N TRP A 864 -33.32 10.64 -25.28
CA TRP A 864 -34.38 9.89 -25.95
C TRP A 864 -34.60 10.42 -27.36
N ILE A 865 -34.35 9.53 -28.33
CA ILE A 865 -34.42 9.84 -29.75
C ILE A 865 -35.73 9.27 -30.31
N PRO A 866 -36.70 10.11 -30.71
CA PRO A 866 -37.94 9.62 -31.31
C PRO A 866 -37.71 9.09 -32.72
N ASP A 867 -38.49 8.09 -33.15
CA ASP A 867 -38.46 7.56 -34.52
C ASP A 867 -38.65 8.66 -35.57
N LEU A 868 -39.49 9.68 -35.27
CA LEU A 868 -39.72 10.81 -36.18
C LEU A 868 -38.45 11.64 -36.40
N PHE A 869 -37.60 11.79 -35.38
CA PHE A 869 -36.31 12.46 -35.54
C PHE A 869 -35.41 11.65 -36.48
N MET A 870 -35.30 10.33 -36.27
CA MET A 870 -34.50 9.47 -37.13
C MET A 870 -34.99 9.43 -38.59
N LYS A 871 -36.31 9.43 -38.81
CA LYS A 871 -36.90 9.56 -40.16
C LYS A 871 -36.50 10.88 -40.82
N ARG A 872 -36.61 12.00 -40.09
CA ARG A 872 -36.20 13.32 -40.59
C ARG A 872 -34.71 13.40 -40.88
N VAL A 873 -33.86 12.79 -40.05
CA VAL A 873 -32.41 12.70 -40.32
C VAL A 873 -32.14 11.92 -41.60
N ALA A 874 -32.80 10.77 -41.81
CA ALA A 874 -32.65 9.97 -43.02
C ALA A 874 -33.14 10.69 -44.29
N GLU A 875 -34.14 11.56 -44.15
CA GLU A 875 -34.71 12.39 -45.23
C GLU A 875 -33.99 13.74 -45.40
N GLU A 876 -32.92 14.01 -44.64
CA GLU A 876 -32.24 15.33 -44.56
C GLU A 876 -33.20 16.49 -44.27
N GLY A 877 -34.29 16.21 -43.54
CA GLY A 877 -35.36 17.14 -43.23
C GLY A 877 -35.10 17.98 -41.97
N HIS A 878 -35.84 19.09 -41.82
CA HIS A 878 -35.80 19.93 -40.63
C HIS A 878 -36.50 19.26 -39.43
N TRP A 879 -35.91 19.36 -38.24
CA TRP A 879 -36.57 19.09 -36.97
C TRP A 879 -36.72 20.36 -36.13
N THR A 880 -37.54 20.29 -35.08
CA THR A 880 -38.00 21.46 -34.34
C THR A 880 -37.64 21.31 -32.87
N LEU A 881 -37.22 22.43 -32.27
CA LEU A 881 -37.00 22.56 -30.84
C LEU A 881 -38.15 23.37 -30.22
N PHE A 882 -38.73 22.88 -29.13
CA PHE A 882 -39.80 23.59 -28.41
C PHE A 882 -39.78 23.31 -26.91
N SER A 883 -40.40 24.21 -26.13
CA SER A 883 -40.73 23.96 -24.73
C SER A 883 -42.07 23.23 -24.66
N PRO A 884 -42.21 22.19 -23.81
CA PRO A 884 -43.47 21.51 -23.56
C PRO A 884 -44.55 22.42 -22.97
#